data_AF-A0A0Q8RNI5-F1
#
_entry.id   AF-A0A0Q8RNI5-F1
#
_cell.length_a   1.000
_cell.length_b   1.000
_cell.length_c   1.000
_cell.angle_alpha   90.00
_cell.angle_beta   90.00
_cell.angle_gamma   90.00
#
_symmetry.space_group_name_H-M   'P 1'
#
loop_
_entity.id
_entity.type
_entity.pdbx_description
1 polymer ?
#
loop_
_entity_poly.entity_id
_entity_poly.type
_entity_poly.pdbx_seq_one_letter_code
_entity_poly.pdbx_strand_id
1 'polypeptide(L)'
;MKRLVPVAAMAGALATASASFVLTTGAAPPPNMAPATAQDAIVGSVSGPGGAEAGVWVIAETTDLPTRFIKIVVTDDRGRFVLPEMPKARYRVWARGYGLADTDREPASPGARVALLARAAADAADAAKAYPANYWYAMLKPPLAPAFGGDAGRRQSFIATAKFCLVCHQIGNAVMREPADNSFEGWNQRIRQARDKGDPAMGDLAQGYANAMQVTMASLGPAGPRMYADWTARIGQGELPVEQPRRPSGIERNVVISIWDWGGPTFNHDLIATNPRHPDLNAGGPVFGVEPHVGRLTMVDPATGKARLLDIPDGRRHPMLVTLDHRGRVWFPSYGPQFLKEHVADAPSLKAECPAEWIDPAGKNFIVAPRVEYLRMYDPARDRFASVPMCLDRQAKAAPDMRKALFFTSDTVLAWIDPDLWDRTGDAARATGWCPVVLPTAGRRQRVTELDPRQWTLLGEPSDPRRDTRIGGHFVFRARPHPTDGSIWFTATRDFPGGIVRLVPGDRPPYSCRSEYYEPPRQPDGSYAGYSPMNVDFDSRGRVWVAMISGGIAQFDRSKCQVRSGPGATGQQCPGAWSFRRLPGPRLAGSSETADFNYGLVVDHADVSGLGRDSVIVSGGNSDSLVALSRRSQAPIVMRIPYPRGFYAREISARRDRPGAGWKGGGLWASYNSITVWHGEDADNGNPGLVKFQIRPNPLAR
;
A
#
# COMPACT_ATOMS: atom_id res chain seq x y z
N MET A 1 -40.98 0.54 102.13
CA MET A 1 -40.38 1.82 101.70
C MET A 1 -40.39 1.87 100.17
N LYS A 2 -40.98 2.94 99.58
CA LYS A 2 -40.72 3.62 98.27
C LYS A 2 -40.30 2.75 97.05
N ARG A 3 -40.76 2.87 95.81
CA ARG A 3 -41.64 3.72 94.96
C ARG A 3 -41.73 2.99 93.58
N LEU A 4 -42.89 2.88 92.91
CA LEU A 4 -43.26 3.47 91.59
C LEU A 4 -42.14 3.52 90.50
N VAL A 5 -42.20 2.77 89.36
CA VAL A 5 -42.91 3.00 88.04
C VAL A 5 -42.15 3.99 87.10
N PRO A 6 -42.10 3.91 85.73
CA PRO A 6 -42.21 2.80 84.73
C PRO A 6 -41.47 2.97 83.34
N VAL A 7 -41.86 2.13 82.36
CA VAL A 7 -41.90 2.24 80.86
C VAL A 7 -40.61 2.19 80.00
N ALA A 8 -40.54 1.18 79.10
CA ALA A 8 -40.42 1.37 77.64
C ALA A 8 -40.60 0.03 76.89
N ALA A 9 -41.49 0.02 75.90
CA ALA A 9 -41.71 -1.06 74.95
C ALA A 9 -40.75 -0.94 73.76
N MET A 10 -40.20 -2.05 73.27
CA MET A 10 -39.66 -2.15 71.92
C MET A 10 -39.97 -3.53 71.33
N ALA A 11 -40.73 -3.52 70.25
CA ALA A 11 -41.01 -4.66 69.40
C ALA A 11 -39.83 -4.92 68.46
N GLY A 12 -39.28 -6.14 68.46
CA GLY A 12 -38.27 -6.60 67.51
C GLY A 12 -38.85 -7.72 66.64
N ALA A 13 -39.01 -7.45 65.34
CA ALA A 13 -39.44 -8.42 64.34
C ALA A 13 -38.28 -9.35 63.95
N LEU A 14 -38.49 -10.68 64.08
CA LEU A 14 -37.60 -11.69 63.50
C LEU A 14 -37.99 -11.93 62.03
N ALA A 15 -37.06 -11.66 61.11
CA ALA A 15 -37.16 -12.07 59.71
C ALA A 15 -36.47 -13.43 59.53
N THR A 16 -37.26 -14.46 59.21
CA THR A 16 -36.80 -15.79 58.78
C THR A 16 -36.36 -15.75 57.32
N ALA A 17 -35.10 -16.09 57.04
CA ALA A 17 -34.56 -16.21 55.68
C ALA A 17 -34.91 -17.59 55.08
N SER A 18 -35.78 -17.60 54.07
CA SER A 18 -36.06 -18.78 53.24
C SER A 18 -35.13 -18.77 52.02
N ALA A 19 -34.24 -19.77 51.91
CA ALA A 19 -33.37 -19.95 50.75
C ALA A 19 -34.15 -20.61 49.61
N SER A 20 -34.45 -19.85 48.55
CA SER A 20 -34.99 -20.36 47.29
C SER A 20 -33.87 -20.80 46.36
N PHE A 21 -33.80 -22.11 46.09
CA PHE A 21 -32.91 -22.70 45.08
C PHE A 21 -33.48 -22.37 43.69
N VAL A 22 -32.85 -21.43 42.97
CA VAL A 22 -33.19 -21.14 41.57
C VAL A 22 -32.45 -22.14 40.68
N LEU A 23 -33.20 -23.09 40.10
CA LEU A 23 -32.73 -23.87 38.95
C LEU A 23 -32.54 -22.92 37.76
N THR A 24 -31.29 -22.66 37.39
CA THR A 24 -30.95 -21.99 36.14
C THR A 24 -31.14 -22.96 34.99
N THR A 25 -32.31 -22.96 34.38
CA THR A 25 -32.50 -23.53 33.04
C THR A 25 -31.63 -22.74 32.06
N GLY A 26 -30.69 -23.43 31.41
CA GLY A 26 -29.85 -22.84 30.37
C GLY A 26 -30.72 -22.35 29.22
N ALA A 27 -31.02 -21.05 29.20
CA ALA A 27 -31.71 -20.43 28.08
C ALA A 27 -30.85 -20.63 26.81
N ALA A 28 -31.46 -21.22 25.77
CA ALA A 28 -30.85 -21.26 24.46
C ALA A 28 -30.53 -19.83 24.01
N PRO A 29 -29.36 -19.59 23.38
CA PRO A 29 -29.06 -18.30 22.75
C PRO A 29 -30.23 -17.84 21.86
N PRO A 30 -30.52 -16.53 21.74
CA PRO A 30 -31.48 -16.04 20.76
C PRO A 30 -31.14 -16.62 19.38
N PRO A 31 -32.12 -16.90 18.52
CA PRO A 31 -31.91 -17.53 17.21
C PRO A 31 -30.95 -16.75 16.29
N ASN A 32 -30.71 -15.47 16.60
CA ASN A 32 -29.79 -14.58 15.90
C ASN A 32 -28.40 -14.47 16.54
N MET A 33 -28.01 -15.36 17.46
CA MET A 33 -26.68 -15.33 18.09
C MET A 33 -25.74 -16.38 17.48
N ALA A 34 -24.45 -16.07 17.37
CA ALA A 34 -23.43 -17.03 16.93
C ALA A 34 -23.31 -18.24 17.90
N PRO A 35 -22.91 -19.45 17.45
CA PRO A 35 -22.85 -20.65 18.30
C PRO A 35 -21.88 -20.57 19.52
N ALA A 36 -21.90 -21.57 20.43
CA ALA A 36 -21.13 -21.68 21.70
C ALA A 36 -19.66 -21.24 21.62
N THR A 37 -19.13 -20.44 22.56
CA THR A 37 -17.81 -19.77 22.46
C THR A 37 -16.62 -20.74 22.49
N ALA A 38 -15.66 -20.54 21.59
CA ALA A 38 -14.29 -21.03 21.82
C ALA A 38 -13.62 -20.11 22.84
N GLN A 39 -12.74 -20.63 23.72
CA GLN A 39 -12.12 -19.84 24.79
C GLN A 39 -11.31 -18.63 24.29
N ASP A 40 -10.87 -18.67 23.03
CA ASP A 40 -10.07 -17.65 22.35
C ASP A 40 -10.89 -16.80 21.36
N ALA A 41 -12.22 -16.82 21.41
CA ALA A 41 -13.07 -16.07 20.49
C ALA A 41 -14.07 -15.16 21.20
N ILE A 42 -14.39 -14.02 20.59
CA ILE A 42 -15.56 -13.20 20.96
C ILE A 42 -16.62 -13.42 19.90
N VAL A 43 -17.84 -13.74 20.30
CA VAL A 43 -18.94 -14.01 19.37
C VAL A 43 -20.14 -13.12 19.68
N GLY A 44 -21.03 -12.93 18.72
CA GLY A 44 -22.15 -12.05 18.99
C GLY A 44 -23.08 -11.82 17.80
N SER A 45 -23.88 -10.77 17.94
CA SER A 45 -24.80 -10.30 16.92
C SER A 45 -24.89 -8.78 16.89
N VAL A 46 -25.20 -8.23 15.72
CA VAL A 46 -25.54 -6.83 15.51
C VAL A 46 -26.97 -6.75 15.00
N SER A 47 -27.79 -5.93 15.65
CA SER A 47 -29.15 -5.62 15.21
C SER A 47 -29.38 -4.11 15.26
N GLY A 48 -30.19 -3.61 14.33
CA GLY A 48 -30.55 -2.20 14.22
C GLY A 48 -32.06 -2.03 13.99
N PRO A 49 -32.51 -0.84 13.54
CA PRO A 49 -33.93 -0.51 13.42
C PRO A 49 -34.71 -1.44 12.48
N GLY A 50 -34.03 -2.00 11.47
CA GLY A 50 -34.62 -2.94 10.50
C GLY A 50 -34.47 -4.41 10.87
N GLY A 51 -33.98 -4.74 12.08
CA GLY A 51 -33.67 -6.11 12.49
C GLY A 51 -32.18 -6.42 12.41
N ALA A 52 -31.82 -7.62 11.95
CA ALA A 52 -30.42 -8.04 11.89
C ALA A 52 -29.59 -7.23 10.88
N GLU A 53 -28.41 -6.77 11.28
CA GLU A 53 -27.55 -5.95 10.42
C GLU A 53 -26.50 -6.80 9.69
N ALA A 54 -26.77 -7.13 8.43
CA ALA A 54 -25.86 -7.89 7.59
C ALA A 54 -24.77 -7.01 6.96
N GLY A 55 -23.57 -7.57 6.79
CA GLY A 55 -22.47 -6.88 6.12
C GLY A 55 -21.97 -5.64 6.88
N VAL A 56 -22.11 -5.59 8.20
CA VAL A 56 -21.51 -4.53 9.02
C VAL A 56 -20.20 -5.03 9.63
N TRP A 57 -19.28 -4.11 9.83
CA TRP A 57 -17.99 -4.44 10.44
C TRP A 57 -18.11 -4.42 11.95
N VAL A 58 -17.63 -5.48 12.59
CA VAL A 58 -17.48 -5.57 14.05
C VAL A 58 -16.01 -5.40 14.37
N ILE A 59 -15.69 -4.42 15.19
CA ILE A 59 -14.34 -3.97 15.50
C ILE A 59 -14.10 -4.25 16.98
N ALA A 60 -12.99 -4.92 17.29
CA ALA A 60 -12.49 -5.12 18.64
C ALA A 60 -11.11 -4.48 18.77
N GLU A 61 -10.94 -3.60 19.74
CA GLU A 61 -9.71 -2.84 19.96
C GLU A 61 -9.20 -3.03 21.38
N THR A 62 -7.88 -3.11 21.54
CA THR A 62 -7.21 -3.12 22.85
C THR A 62 -5.87 -2.39 22.81
N THR A 63 -5.50 -1.82 23.96
CA THR A 63 -4.15 -1.30 24.27
C THR A 63 -3.49 -2.09 25.42
N ASP A 64 -4.10 -3.20 25.87
CA ASP A 64 -3.56 -4.08 26.92
C ASP A 64 -2.42 -5.01 26.40
N LEU A 65 -2.10 -4.95 25.10
CA LEU A 65 -1.04 -5.74 24.45
C LEU A 65 0.22 -4.89 24.20
N PRO A 66 1.38 -5.47 23.83
CA PRO A 66 2.62 -4.71 23.67
C PRO A 66 2.55 -3.55 22.67
N THR A 67 1.68 -3.66 21.67
CA THR A 67 1.22 -2.56 20.82
C THR A 67 -0.30 -2.52 20.83
N ARG A 68 -0.89 -1.39 20.42
CA ARG A 68 -2.31 -1.35 20.09
C ARG A 68 -2.64 -2.46 19.09
N PHE A 69 -3.78 -3.09 19.30
CA PHE A 69 -4.25 -4.18 18.47
C PHE A 69 -5.73 -4.03 18.14
N ILE A 70 -6.07 -4.22 16.87
CA ILE A 70 -7.44 -4.18 16.37
C ILE A 70 -7.73 -5.48 15.62
N LYS A 71 -8.88 -6.10 15.88
CA LYS A 71 -9.42 -7.17 15.05
C LYS A 71 -10.78 -6.77 14.49
N ILE A 72 -10.97 -6.97 13.19
CA ILE A 72 -12.18 -6.59 12.47
C ILE A 72 -12.70 -7.80 11.70
N VAL A 73 -14.01 -8.01 11.81
CA VAL A 73 -14.75 -9.04 11.06
C VAL A 73 -16.03 -8.46 10.52
N VAL A 74 -16.72 -9.21 9.67
CA VAL A 74 -17.99 -8.80 9.09
C VAL A 74 -19.11 -9.74 9.52
N THR A 75 -20.31 -9.20 9.75
CA THR A 75 -21.50 -9.98 10.08
C THR A 75 -22.05 -10.79 8.90
N ASP A 76 -22.67 -11.94 9.20
CA ASP A 76 -23.44 -12.73 8.22
C ASP A 76 -24.83 -12.12 7.91
N ASP A 77 -25.64 -12.82 7.11
CA ASP A 77 -27.02 -12.40 6.76
C ASP A 77 -27.96 -12.24 7.96
N ARG A 78 -27.62 -12.82 9.12
CA ARG A 78 -28.40 -12.75 10.35
C ARG A 78 -27.74 -11.83 11.38
N GLY A 79 -26.80 -10.99 10.97
CA GLY A 79 -26.10 -10.05 11.85
C GLY A 79 -25.12 -10.73 12.80
N ARG A 80 -24.82 -12.02 12.64
CA ARG A 80 -23.95 -12.77 13.57
C ARG A 80 -22.49 -12.58 13.20
N PHE A 81 -21.61 -12.58 14.21
CA PHE A 81 -20.18 -12.50 14.01
C PHE A 81 -19.38 -13.42 14.95
N VAL A 82 -18.15 -13.67 14.53
CA VAL A 82 -17.09 -14.32 15.32
C VAL A 82 -15.81 -13.52 15.09
N LEU A 83 -15.20 -13.03 16.15
CA LEU A 83 -13.82 -12.52 16.23
C LEU A 83 -12.92 -13.69 16.70
N PRO A 84 -12.19 -14.36 15.79
CA PRO A 84 -11.44 -15.58 16.09
C PRO A 84 -10.02 -15.27 16.59
N GLU A 85 -9.37 -16.24 17.25
CA GLU A 85 -7.95 -16.19 17.65
C GLU A 85 -7.59 -14.86 18.35
N MET A 86 -8.37 -14.49 19.36
CA MET A 86 -8.22 -13.25 20.13
C MET A 86 -7.15 -13.46 21.22
N PRO A 87 -6.07 -12.65 21.23
CA PRO A 87 -5.14 -12.64 22.36
C PRO A 87 -5.85 -12.37 23.69
N LYS A 88 -5.25 -12.85 24.78
CA LYS A 88 -5.79 -12.60 26.13
C LYS A 88 -5.57 -11.13 26.52
N ALA A 89 -6.64 -10.35 26.43
CA ALA A 89 -6.69 -8.93 26.78
C ALA A 89 -8.16 -8.51 27.01
N ARG A 90 -8.38 -7.29 27.51
CA ARG A 90 -9.71 -6.67 27.47
C ARG A 90 -9.85 -5.85 26.22
N TYR A 91 -11.03 -5.92 25.61
CA TYR A 91 -11.34 -5.27 24.36
C TYR A 91 -12.51 -4.32 24.52
N ARG A 92 -12.51 -3.25 23.72
CA ARG A 92 -13.71 -2.50 23.36
C ARG A 92 -14.24 -3.04 22.03
N VAL A 93 -15.52 -3.39 21.98
CA VAL A 93 -16.17 -3.98 20.80
C VAL A 93 -17.34 -3.12 20.37
N TRP A 94 -17.39 -2.75 19.09
CA TRP A 94 -18.49 -1.98 18.50
C TRP A 94 -18.68 -2.36 17.03
N ALA A 95 -19.76 -1.87 16.41
CA ALA A 95 -20.01 -2.06 14.99
C ALA A 95 -20.09 -0.73 14.23
N ARG A 96 -19.66 -0.78 12.98
CA ARG A 96 -19.72 0.30 11.99
C ARG A 96 -20.30 -0.24 10.69
N GLY A 97 -21.12 0.54 9.99
CA GLY A 97 -21.69 0.16 8.71
C GLY A 97 -22.27 1.34 7.95
N TYR A 98 -22.28 1.28 6.62
CA TYR A 98 -22.89 2.35 5.82
C TYR A 98 -24.38 2.47 6.09
N GLY A 99 -24.85 3.71 6.26
CA GLY A 99 -26.22 4.03 6.65
C GLY A 99 -26.49 3.92 8.16
N LEU A 100 -25.49 3.61 8.98
CA LEU A 100 -25.61 3.48 10.43
C LEU A 100 -24.67 4.45 11.13
N ALA A 101 -25.05 4.89 12.33
CA ALA A 101 -24.12 5.44 13.29
C ALA A 101 -23.30 4.29 13.92
N ASP A 102 -22.08 4.59 14.37
CA ASP A 102 -21.30 3.63 15.16
C ASP A 102 -22.07 3.24 16.43
N THR A 103 -22.00 1.96 16.80
CA THR A 103 -22.58 1.50 18.07
C THR A 103 -21.76 1.98 19.26
N ASP A 104 -22.34 1.90 20.45
CA ASP A 104 -21.60 2.09 21.69
C ASP A 104 -20.49 1.01 21.81
N ARG A 105 -19.41 1.35 22.53
CA ARG A 105 -18.21 0.50 22.68
C ARG A 105 -18.32 -0.39 23.91
N GLU A 106 -18.72 -1.63 23.70
CA GLU A 106 -18.94 -2.62 24.77
C GLU A 106 -17.63 -3.27 25.25
N PRO A 107 -17.41 -3.43 26.57
CA PRO A 107 -16.27 -4.17 27.08
C PRO A 107 -16.45 -5.68 26.84
N ALA A 108 -15.40 -6.36 26.39
CA ALA A 108 -15.42 -7.81 26.19
C ALA A 108 -14.02 -8.44 26.39
N SER A 109 -13.99 -9.76 26.56
CA SER A 109 -12.76 -10.55 26.62
C SER A 109 -12.98 -11.87 25.86
N PRO A 110 -11.92 -12.57 25.43
CA PRO A 110 -12.07 -13.87 24.78
C PRO A 110 -12.97 -14.82 25.61
N GLY A 111 -13.89 -15.52 24.94
CA GLY A 111 -14.94 -16.32 25.55
C GLY A 111 -16.27 -15.59 25.77
N ALA A 112 -16.32 -14.27 25.59
CA ALA A 112 -17.53 -13.46 25.76
C ALA A 112 -18.54 -13.59 24.60
N ARG A 113 -19.79 -13.27 24.93
CA ARG A 113 -20.87 -13.00 23.98
C ARG A 113 -21.28 -11.55 24.06
N VAL A 114 -21.39 -10.88 22.91
CA VAL A 114 -21.75 -9.46 22.84
C VAL A 114 -22.95 -9.28 21.91
N ALA A 115 -23.92 -8.48 22.34
CA ALA A 115 -25.01 -8.02 21.50
C ALA A 115 -24.83 -6.51 21.26
N LEU A 116 -24.71 -6.11 20.00
CA LEU A 116 -24.51 -4.72 19.61
C LEU A 116 -25.79 -4.17 19.00
N LEU A 117 -26.21 -2.99 19.45
CA LEU A 117 -27.39 -2.29 18.95
C LEU A 117 -26.96 -1.12 18.06
N ALA A 118 -27.21 -1.26 16.76
CA ALA A 118 -26.99 -0.22 15.78
C ALA A 118 -28.13 0.79 15.75
N ARG A 119 -27.78 2.05 15.49
CA ARG A 119 -28.72 3.14 15.22
C ARG A 119 -28.59 3.53 13.75
N ALA A 120 -29.69 3.93 13.13
CA ALA A 120 -29.63 4.57 11.82
C ALA A 120 -28.79 5.86 11.94
N ALA A 121 -28.05 6.20 10.89
CA ALA A 121 -27.46 7.53 10.78
C ALA A 121 -28.57 8.60 10.86
N ALA A 122 -28.28 9.76 11.45
CA ALA A 122 -29.29 10.79 11.67
C ALA A 122 -29.87 11.33 10.34
N ASP A 123 -29.02 11.47 9.34
CA ASP A 123 -29.35 11.89 7.99
C ASP A 123 -28.30 11.38 6.98
N ALA A 124 -28.43 11.79 5.71
CA ALA A 124 -27.50 11.40 4.66
C ALA A 124 -26.08 11.95 4.86
N ALA A 125 -25.93 13.13 5.48
CA ALA A 125 -24.62 13.72 5.75
C ALA A 125 -23.91 12.93 6.85
N ASP A 126 -24.62 12.55 7.90
CA ASP A 126 -24.11 11.69 8.97
C ASP A 126 -23.71 10.30 8.43
N ALA A 127 -24.52 9.70 7.55
CA ALA A 127 -24.18 8.44 6.90
C ALA A 127 -22.90 8.55 6.03
N ALA A 128 -22.76 9.67 5.30
CA ALA A 128 -21.63 9.91 4.40
C ALA A 128 -20.30 10.10 5.16
N LYS A 129 -20.33 10.47 6.45
CA LYS A 129 -19.12 10.55 7.28
C LYS A 129 -18.36 9.23 7.30
N ALA A 130 -19.03 8.08 7.19
CA ALA A 130 -18.38 6.77 7.17
C ALA A 130 -17.78 6.41 5.80
N TYR A 131 -18.08 7.17 4.73
CA TYR A 131 -17.65 6.81 3.37
C TYR A 131 -16.13 6.90 3.22
N PRO A 132 -15.51 6.01 2.41
CA PRO A 132 -14.09 6.06 2.11
C PRO A 132 -13.70 7.34 1.36
N ALA A 133 -12.42 7.70 1.42
CA ALA A 133 -11.89 8.93 0.83
C ALA A 133 -12.18 9.08 -0.66
N ASN A 134 -12.10 7.99 -1.44
CA ASN A 134 -12.35 8.02 -2.88
C ASN A 134 -13.79 8.43 -3.25
N TYR A 135 -14.79 8.24 -2.39
CA TYR A 135 -16.15 8.73 -2.64
C TYR A 135 -16.24 10.25 -2.53
N TRP A 136 -15.50 10.84 -1.59
CA TRP A 136 -15.39 12.29 -1.47
C TRP A 136 -14.52 12.87 -2.58
N TYR A 137 -13.41 12.22 -2.93
CA TYR A 137 -12.54 12.64 -4.04
C TYR A 137 -13.23 12.54 -5.41
N ALA A 138 -14.16 11.60 -5.59
CA ALA A 138 -14.96 11.48 -6.81
C ALA A 138 -15.77 12.74 -7.16
N MET A 139 -16.08 13.58 -6.16
CA MET A 139 -16.81 14.84 -6.35
C MET A 139 -15.95 15.95 -6.99
N LEU A 140 -14.63 15.76 -7.05
CA LEU A 140 -13.71 16.67 -7.73
C LEU A 140 -14.12 16.77 -9.20
N LYS A 141 -14.11 18.00 -9.75
CA LYS A 141 -14.50 18.30 -11.14
C LYS A 141 -13.28 18.73 -11.96
N PRO A 142 -12.51 17.78 -12.54
CA PRO A 142 -11.45 18.14 -13.47
C PRO A 142 -11.99 18.94 -14.67
N PRO A 143 -11.23 19.92 -15.22
CA PRO A 143 -11.64 20.64 -16.41
C PRO A 143 -12.02 19.68 -17.55
N LEU A 144 -13.02 20.07 -18.35
CA LEU A 144 -13.50 19.27 -19.48
C LEU A 144 -12.52 19.32 -20.66
N ALA A 145 -12.63 18.36 -21.59
CA ALA A 145 -11.73 18.25 -22.76
C ALA A 145 -11.60 19.54 -23.61
N PRO A 146 -12.64 20.38 -23.80
CA PRO A 146 -12.50 21.65 -24.51
C PRO A 146 -11.48 22.61 -23.89
N ALA A 147 -11.25 22.56 -22.57
CA ALA A 147 -10.22 23.35 -21.90
C ALA A 147 -8.78 22.96 -22.31
N PHE A 148 -8.63 21.81 -22.98
CA PHE A 148 -7.36 21.27 -23.47
C PHE A 148 -7.31 21.21 -25.01
N GLY A 149 -8.13 22.02 -25.69
CA GLY A 149 -8.20 22.04 -27.16
C GLY A 149 -8.90 20.81 -27.76
N GLY A 150 -9.69 20.10 -26.96
CA GLY A 150 -10.38 18.86 -27.37
C GLY A 150 -9.56 17.59 -27.25
N ASP A 151 -8.27 17.68 -26.90
CA ASP A 151 -7.38 16.52 -26.72
C ASP A 151 -7.68 15.79 -25.40
N ALA A 152 -8.21 14.57 -25.50
CA ALA A 152 -8.56 13.75 -24.34
C ALA A 152 -7.32 13.26 -23.57
N GLY A 153 -6.18 13.09 -24.24
CA GLY A 153 -4.90 12.72 -23.62
C GLY A 153 -4.32 13.83 -22.75
N ARG A 154 -4.41 15.09 -23.19
CA ARG A 154 -4.03 16.24 -22.36
C ARG A 154 -4.88 16.34 -21.09
N ARG A 155 -6.19 16.09 -21.20
CA ARG A 155 -7.07 16.01 -20.03
C ARG A 155 -6.67 14.87 -19.09
N GLN A 156 -6.37 13.68 -19.62
CA GLN A 156 -5.89 12.56 -18.82
C GLN A 156 -4.55 12.88 -18.13
N SER A 157 -3.63 13.58 -18.79
CA SER A 157 -2.37 14.03 -18.19
C SER A 157 -2.62 14.98 -17.02
N PHE A 158 -3.56 15.93 -17.14
CA PHE A 158 -3.96 16.80 -16.02
C PHE A 158 -4.49 15.97 -14.84
N ILE A 159 -5.38 15.00 -15.10
CA ILE A 159 -5.94 14.13 -14.06
C ILE A 159 -4.85 13.23 -13.43
N ALA A 160 -3.92 12.72 -14.22
CA ALA A 160 -2.79 11.94 -13.72
C ALA A 160 -1.93 12.78 -12.75
N THR A 161 -1.59 14.01 -13.14
CA THR A 161 -0.88 14.97 -12.27
C THR A 161 -1.64 15.27 -10.99
N ALA A 162 -2.96 15.51 -11.06
CA ALA A 162 -3.79 15.75 -9.87
C ALA A 162 -3.85 14.52 -8.94
N LYS A 163 -3.87 13.31 -9.53
CA LYS A 163 -3.82 12.05 -8.79
C LYS A 163 -2.45 11.76 -8.20
N PHE A 164 -1.35 12.32 -8.70
CA PHE A 164 -0.05 12.16 -8.04
C PHE A 164 -0.01 12.77 -6.64
N CYS A 165 -0.89 13.72 -6.30
CA CYS A 165 -1.10 14.15 -4.92
C CYS A 165 -1.55 12.99 -4.00
N LEU A 166 -2.23 11.98 -4.57
CA LEU A 166 -2.65 10.79 -3.82
C LEU A 166 -1.46 9.97 -3.35
N VAL A 167 -0.30 10.00 -4.03
CA VAL A 167 0.91 9.31 -3.55
C VAL A 167 1.17 9.63 -2.08
N CYS A 168 1.07 10.90 -1.68
CA CYS A 168 1.40 11.34 -0.33
C CYS A 168 0.17 11.40 0.59
N HIS A 169 -1.00 11.71 0.04
CA HIS A 169 -2.21 12.03 0.80
C HIS A 169 -3.39 11.17 0.38
N GLN A 170 -4.09 10.61 1.35
CA GLN A 170 -5.42 10.08 1.10
C GLN A 170 -6.44 11.24 0.99
N ILE A 171 -6.60 11.79 -0.21
CA ILE A 171 -7.47 12.96 -0.44
C ILE A 171 -8.93 12.52 -0.39
N GLY A 172 -9.73 13.21 0.43
CA GLY A 172 -11.12 12.87 0.70
C GLY A 172 -11.37 12.46 2.15
N ASN A 173 -10.30 12.22 2.93
CA ASN A 173 -10.41 12.15 4.40
C ASN A 173 -10.89 13.48 4.98
N ALA A 174 -11.53 13.43 6.15
CA ALA A 174 -12.16 14.57 6.82
C ALA A 174 -11.24 15.80 6.87
N VAL A 175 -10.01 15.62 7.37
CA VAL A 175 -8.98 16.68 7.48
C VAL A 175 -8.70 17.41 6.15
N MET A 176 -8.80 16.69 5.03
CA MET A 176 -8.48 17.24 3.70
C MET A 176 -9.70 17.83 2.99
N ARG A 177 -10.91 17.30 3.22
CA ARG A 177 -12.13 17.75 2.54
C ARG A 177 -12.89 18.85 3.28
N GLU A 178 -12.61 19.04 4.58
CA GLU A 178 -13.21 20.06 5.44
C GLU A 178 -12.13 21.07 5.91
N PRO A 179 -11.46 21.79 4.99
CA PRO A 179 -10.48 22.80 5.37
C PRO A 179 -11.14 24.00 6.07
N ALA A 180 -10.44 24.64 7.00
CA ALA A 180 -10.92 25.87 7.64
C ALA A 180 -11.09 27.04 6.64
N ASP A 181 -10.21 27.12 5.64
CA ASP A 181 -10.32 28.06 4.51
C ASP A 181 -10.35 27.25 3.21
N ASN A 182 -11.50 27.28 2.51
CA ASN A 182 -11.76 26.60 1.25
C ASN A 182 -11.62 27.52 0.03
N SER A 183 -11.12 28.75 0.20
CA SER A 183 -10.88 29.70 -0.90
C SER A 183 -9.69 29.29 -1.78
N PHE A 184 -9.54 29.97 -2.92
CA PHE A 184 -8.39 29.81 -3.80
C PHE A 184 -7.08 30.19 -3.09
N GLU A 185 -7.09 31.30 -2.34
CA GLU A 185 -5.99 31.78 -1.51
C GLU A 185 -5.67 30.77 -0.40
N GLY A 186 -6.70 30.25 0.29
CA GLY A 186 -6.55 29.24 1.34
C GLY A 186 -5.86 27.97 0.85
N TRP A 187 -6.23 27.48 -0.34
CA TRP A 187 -5.55 26.34 -0.97
C TRP A 187 -4.10 26.65 -1.36
N ASN A 188 -3.83 27.84 -1.90
CA ASN A 188 -2.48 28.26 -2.25
C ASN A 188 -1.57 28.44 -1.03
N GLN A 189 -2.13 28.84 0.12
CA GLN A 189 -1.41 28.89 1.39
C GLN A 189 -1.17 27.48 1.94
N ARG A 190 -2.19 26.62 1.93
CA ARG A 190 -2.14 25.25 2.47
C ARG A 190 -1.02 24.42 1.87
N ILE A 191 -0.85 24.42 0.55
CA ILE A 191 0.19 23.64 -0.14
C ILE A 191 1.63 24.08 0.18
N ARG A 192 1.80 25.26 0.80
CA ARG A 192 3.10 25.79 1.25
C ARG A 192 3.41 25.43 2.69
N GLN A 193 2.42 24.94 3.45
CA GLN A 193 2.61 24.57 4.83
C GLN A 193 3.49 23.32 4.92
N ALA A 194 4.41 23.34 5.88
CA ALA A 194 5.29 22.23 6.23
C ALA A 194 5.23 22.06 7.75
N ARG A 195 5.45 20.82 8.22
CA ARG A 195 5.73 20.56 9.64
C ARG A 195 7.12 21.08 10.00
N ASP A 196 7.35 21.31 11.28
CA ASP A 196 8.63 21.79 11.78
C ASP A 196 9.77 20.78 11.53
N LYS A 197 10.99 21.29 11.48
CA LYS A 197 12.20 20.46 11.41
C LYS A 197 12.31 19.59 12.67
N GLY A 198 12.70 18.33 12.50
CA GLY A 198 12.79 17.36 13.60
C GLY A 198 11.45 16.79 14.06
N ASP A 199 10.37 17.01 13.30
CA ASP A 199 9.06 16.44 13.59
C ASP A 199 9.10 14.90 13.69
N PRO A 200 8.44 14.26 14.67
CA PRO A 200 8.50 12.81 14.83
C PRO A 200 8.00 11.98 13.63
N ALA A 201 7.10 12.54 12.81
CA ALA A 201 6.56 11.85 11.64
C ALA A 201 7.36 12.13 10.36
N MET A 202 7.86 13.37 10.21
CA MET A 202 8.48 13.86 8.97
C MET A 202 10.00 14.06 9.04
N GLY A 203 10.59 14.02 10.24
CA GLY A 203 11.98 14.37 10.46
C GLY A 203 12.28 15.76 9.91
N ASP A 204 13.30 15.85 9.05
CA ASP A 204 13.72 17.11 8.43
C ASP A 204 13.16 17.32 7.02
N LEU A 205 12.34 16.39 6.50
CA LEU A 205 11.94 16.34 5.09
C LEU A 205 10.70 17.19 4.75
N ALA A 206 10.01 17.73 5.75
CA ALA A 206 8.72 18.37 5.58
C ALA A 206 8.76 19.53 4.56
N GLN A 207 9.80 20.37 4.60
CA GLN A 207 9.96 21.48 3.67
C GLN A 207 10.19 21.01 2.22
N GLY A 208 11.00 19.95 2.02
CA GLY A 208 11.20 19.34 0.71
C GLY A 208 9.89 18.83 0.10
N TYR A 209 9.03 18.20 0.90
CA TYR A 209 7.70 17.78 0.45
C TYR A 209 6.78 18.96 0.15
N ALA A 210 6.80 20.04 0.93
CA ALA A 210 6.06 21.26 0.62
C ALA A 210 6.49 21.89 -0.71
N ASN A 211 7.78 21.85 -1.03
CA ASN A 211 8.28 22.29 -2.33
C ASN A 211 7.78 21.38 -3.47
N ALA A 212 7.79 20.06 -3.28
CA ALA A 212 7.26 19.10 -4.26
C ALA A 212 5.74 19.28 -4.51
N MET A 213 4.96 19.58 -3.45
CA MET A 213 3.54 19.93 -3.56
C MET A 213 3.33 21.20 -4.39
N GLN A 214 4.14 22.24 -4.15
CA GLN A 214 4.08 23.48 -4.92
C GLN A 214 4.42 23.27 -6.40
N VAL A 215 5.45 22.48 -6.71
CA VAL A 215 5.82 22.14 -8.11
C VAL A 215 4.68 21.39 -8.79
N THR A 216 4.10 20.40 -8.11
CA THR A 216 2.97 19.62 -8.64
C THR A 216 1.77 20.52 -8.89
N MET A 217 1.40 21.39 -7.93
CA MET A 217 0.29 22.32 -8.10
C MET A 217 0.55 23.33 -9.22
N ALA A 218 1.77 23.86 -9.34
CA ALA A 218 2.13 24.77 -10.41
C ALA A 218 1.99 24.10 -11.80
N SER A 219 2.29 22.80 -11.92
CA SER A 219 2.12 22.06 -13.17
C SER A 219 0.66 21.87 -13.59
N LEU A 220 -0.29 21.97 -12.65
CA LEU A 220 -1.73 22.02 -12.94
C LEU A 220 -2.20 23.42 -13.36
N GLY A 221 -1.34 24.43 -13.25
CA GLY A 221 -1.67 25.82 -13.49
C GLY A 221 -2.80 26.33 -12.59
N PRO A 222 -3.38 27.50 -12.93
CA PRO A 222 -4.46 28.11 -12.15
C PRO A 222 -5.73 27.24 -12.02
N ALA A 223 -5.92 26.24 -12.90
CA ALA A 223 -7.04 25.31 -12.82
C ALA A 223 -6.92 24.34 -11.63
N GLY A 224 -5.70 24.00 -11.20
CA GLY A 224 -5.46 23.09 -10.08
C GLY A 224 -6.06 23.60 -8.76
N PRO A 225 -5.57 24.72 -8.20
CA PRO A 225 -6.09 25.23 -6.92
C PRO A 225 -7.57 25.61 -6.99
N ARG A 226 -8.06 26.11 -8.14
CA ARG A 226 -9.49 26.40 -8.33
C ARG A 226 -10.36 25.15 -8.23
N MET A 227 -9.93 24.05 -8.83
CA MET A 227 -10.64 22.78 -8.77
C MET A 227 -10.75 22.25 -7.33
N TYR A 228 -9.68 22.33 -6.55
CA TYR A 228 -9.69 21.89 -5.14
C TYR A 228 -10.50 22.85 -4.24
N ALA A 229 -10.40 24.17 -4.47
CA ALA A 229 -11.19 25.17 -3.76
C ALA A 229 -12.69 24.97 -3.98
N ASP A 230 -13.13 24.86 -5.24
CA ASP A 230 -14.52 24.55 -5.61
C ASP A 230 -15.01 23.27 -4.92
N TRP A 231 -14.21 22.21 -4.96
CA TRP A 231 -14.56 20.93 -4.34
C TRP A 231 -14.81 21.05 -2.84
N THR A 232 -13.90 21.69 -2.09
CA THR A 232 -14.10 21.90 -0.65
C THR A 232 -15.17 22.93 -0.31
N ALA A 233 -15.40 23.92 -1.18
CA ALA A 233 -16.46 24.90 -1.01
C ALA A 233 -17.84 24.25 -1.12
N ARG A 234 -18.05 23.40 -2.14
CA ARG A 234 -19.32 22.67 -2.28
C ARG A 234 -19.58 21.69 -1.14
N ILE A 235 -18.56 20.98 -0.66
CA ILE A 235 -18.67 20.13 0.53
C ILE A 235 -19.05 20.96 1.76
N GLY A 236 -18.41 22.12 1.96
CA GLY A 236 -18.75 23.04 3.05
C GLY A 236 -20.19 23.60 2.96
N GLN A 237 -20.78 23.62 1.77
CA GLN A 237 -22.18 23.98 1.51
C GLN A 237 -23.15 22.79 1.63
N GLY A 238 -22.66 21.61 1.98
CA GLY A 238 -23.48 20.40 2.21
C GLY A 238 -23.62 19.47 1.00
N GLU A 239 -22.84 19.65 -0.08
CA GLU A 239 -22.81 18.67 -1.17
C GLU A 239 -22.22 17.34 -0.67
N LEU A 240 -22.85 16.23 -1.02
CA LEU A 240 -22.46 14.88 -0.61
C LEU A 240 -22.07 14.02 -1.83
N PRO A 241 -21.29 12.94 -1.64
CA PRO A 241 -21.04 11.96 -2.69
C PRO A 241 -22.36 11.40 -3.23
N VAL A 242 -22.52 11.43 -4.56
CA VAL A 242 -23.74 10.96 -5.25
C VAL A 242 -23.86 9.43 -5.18
N GLU A 243 -22.74 8.72 -5.26
CA GLU A 243 -22.70 7.26 -5.15
C GLU A 243 -22.54 6.84 -3.69
N GLN A 244 -23.34 5.88 -3.23
CA GLN A 244 -23.19 5.30 -1.90
C GLN A 244 -22.33 4.03 -1.96
N PRO A 245 -21.34 3.86 -1.07
CA PRO A 245 -20.58 2.63 -0.99
C PRO A 245 -21.48 1.47 -0.51
N ARG A 246 -21.23 0.29 -1.07
CA ARG A 246 -21.94 -0.93 -0.68
C ARG A 246 -21.32 -1.55 0.56
N ARG A 247 -22.16 -2.15 1.40
CA ARG A 247 -21.71 -3.03 2.48
C ARG A 247 -21.12 -4.33 1.91
N PRO A 248 -20.12 -4.94 2.58
CA PRO A 248 -19.59 -6.24 2.20
C PRO A 248 -20.68 -7.30 2.00
N SER A 249 -20.55 -8.05 0.92
CA SER A 249 -21.49 -9.13 0.56
C SER A 249 -20.77 -10.38 0.06
N GLY A 250 -21.44 -11.53 0.11
CA GLY A 250 -20.85 -12.81 -0.30
C GLY A 250 -19.51 -13.07 0.40
N ILE A 251 -18.47 -13.38 -0.38
CA ILE A 251 -17.13 -13.69 0.12
C ILE A 251 -16.44 -12.51 0.84
N GLU A 252 -16.85 -11.26 0.60
CA GLU A 252 -16.27 -10.10 1.30
C GLU A 252 -16.57 -10.14 2.81
N ARG A 253 -17.65 -10.83 3.22
CA ARG A 253 -17.98 -11.02 4.64
C ARG A 253 -17.07 -12.03 5.35
N ASN A 254 -16.26 -12.74 4.58
CA ASN A 254 -15.31 -13.72 5.10
C ASN A 254 -13.96 -13.10 5.45
N VAL A 255 -13.80 -11.79 5.33
CA VAL A 255 -12.57 -11.11 5.71
C VAL A 255 -12.44 -11.08 7.24
N VAL A 256 -11.24 -11.44 7.72
CA VAL A 256 -10.76 -11.19 9.08
C VAL A 256 -9.53 -10.31 8.96
N ILE A 257 -9.54 -9.17 9.62
CA ILE A 257 -8.44 -8.21 9.63
C ILE A 257 -7.85 -8.16 11.03
N SER A 258 -6.53 -8.26 11.15
CA SER A 258 -5.79 -7.98 12.38
C SER A 258 -4.82 -6.84 12.13
N ILE A 259 -4.75 -5.88 13.05
CA ILE A 259 -3.92 -4.68 12.93
C ILE A 259 -3.06 -4.55 14.19
N TRP A 260 -1.77 -4.27 14.00
CA TRP A 260 -0.79 -3.97 15.05
C TRP A 260 -0.13 -2.62 14.74
N ASP A 261 0.26 -1.86 15.75
CA ASP A 261 1.06 -0.65 15.51
C ASP A 261 2.53 -1.00 15.18
N TRP A 262 3.17 -0.21 14.31
CA TRP A 262 4.61 -0.29 14.08
C TRP A 262 5.48 0.20 15.26
N GLY A 263 4.88 0.85 16.26
CA GLY A 263 5.55 1.31 17.48
C GLY A 263 6.14 2.73 17.43
N GLY A 264 5.94 3.49 16.33
CA GLY A 264 6.26 4.91 16.27
C GLY A 264 5.43 5.72 15.25
N PRO A 265 5.27 7.06 15.45
CA PRO A 265 4.39 7.94 14.67
C PRO A 265 4.93 8.34 13.31
N THR A 266 5.76 7.51 12.69
CA THR A 266 6.42 7.86 11.44
C THR A 266 5.88 7.05 10.28
N PHE A 267 6.06 7.59 9.09
CA PHE A 267 5.66 6.96 7.85
C PHE A 267 6.50 5.71 7.59
N ASN A 268 5.83 4.56 7.55
CA ASN A 268 6.36 3.32 6.99
C ASN A 268 6.14 3.34 5.47
N HIS A 269 7.20 3.23 4.66
CA HIS A 269 7.05 3.33 3.20
C HIS A 269 6.64 2.00 2.55
N ASP A 270 7.31 0.92 2.91
CA ASP A 270 7.11 -0.42 2.38
C ASP A 270 7.23 -1.45 3.50
N LEU A 271 6.62 -2.62 3.29
CA LEU A 271 6.76 -3.79 4.15
C LEU A 271 7.20 -5.01 3.36
N ILE A 272 7.80 -5.98 4.07
CA ILE A 272 7.99 -7.34 3.59
C ILE A 272 7.68 -8.33 4.72
N ALA A 273 6.73 -9.24 4.46
CA ALA A 273 6.42 -10.33 5.39
C ALA A 273 7.19 -11.60 5.01
N THR A 274 7.40 -11.85 3.71
CA THR A 274 8.20 -12.96 3.18
C THR A 274 8.65 -12.64 1.75
N ASN A 275 9.58 -13.42 1.20
CA ASN A 275 9.88 -13.36 -0.24
C ASN A 275 8.62 -13.77 -1.04
N PRO A 276 8.11 -12.95 -1.99
CA PRO A 276 6.88 -13.24 -2.74
C PRO A 276 6.87 -14.56 -3.52
N ARG A 277 8.06 -15.11 -3.82
CA ARG A 277 8.23 -16.39 -4.52
C ARG A 277 8.39 -17.58 -3.58
N HIS A 278 8.72 -17.31 -2.31
CA HIS A 278 8.89 -18.29 -1.25
C HIS A 278 7.98 -17.90 -0.07
N PRO A 279 6.67 -18.17 -0.15
CA PRO A 279 5.69 -17.69 0.81
C PRO A 279 5.89 -18.25 2.24
N ASP A 280 6.68 -19.33 2.37
CA ASP A 280 6.99 -20.00 3.63
C ASP A 280 8.35 -19.60 4.22
N LEU A 281 9.17 -18.81 3.50
CA LEU A 281 10.54 -18.48 3.90
C LEU A 281 10.63 -17.83 5.29
N ASN A 282 9.70 -16.94 5.60
CA ASN A 282 9.61 -16.25 6.89
C ASN A 282 8.31 -16.62 7.63
N ALA A 283 7.88 -17.89 7.53
CA ALA A 283 6.64 -18.37 8.14
C ALA A 283 6.59 -18.09 9.65
N GLY A 284 5.56 -17.36 10.09
CA GLY A 284 5.37 -17.00 11.50
C GLY A 284 6.38 -15.99 12.04
N GLY A 285 7.34 -15.53 11.22
CA GLY A 285 8.36 -14.58 11.63
C GLY A 285 7.85 -13.13 11.71
N PRO A 286 8.71 -12.20 12.12
CA PRO A 286 8.40 -10.78 12.13
C PRO A 286 8.11 -10.26 10.72
N VAL A 287 7.27 -9.24 10.63
CA VAL A 287 7.10 -8.44 9.41
C VAL A 287 7.99 -7.22 9.52
N PHE A 288 8.75 -6.94 8.47
CA PHE A 288 9.70 -5.83 8.43
C PHE A 288 9.12 -4.68 7.61
N GLY A 289 9.46 -3.46 7.97
CA GLY A 289 9.20 -2.27 7.16
C GLY A 289 10.25 -1.20 7.38
N VAL A 290 10.22 -0.15 6.55
CA VAL A 290 11.24 0.90 6.56
C VAL A 290 10.63 2.28 6.77
N GLU A 291 11.29 3.09 7.59
CA GLU A 291 10.85 4.43 7.99
C GLU A 291 11.79 5.48 7.38
N PRO A 292 11.54 5.92 6.13
CA PRO A 292 12.44 6.82 5.41
C PRO A 292 12.62 8.19 6.06
N HIS A 293 11.64 8.69 6.81
CA HIS A 293 11.70 10.05 7.34
C HIS A 293 12.63 10.20 8.53
N VAL A 294 12.76 9.13 9.32
CA VAL A 294 13.55 9.12 10.56
C VAL A 294 14.72 8.13 10.50
N GLY A 295 14.82 7.32 9.45
CA GLY A 295 15.98 6.48 9.16
C GLY A 295 16.06 5.20 9.96
N ARG A 296 14.96 4.45 10.02
CA ARG A 296 14.88 3.22 10.81
C ARG A 296 14.38 2.04 10.01
N LEU A 297 14.82 0.85 10.43
CA LEU A 297 14.15 -0.40 10.13
C LEU A 297 13.16 -0.68 11.27
N THR A 298 11.90 -0.89 10.95
CA THR A 298 10.88 -1.31 11.92
C THR A 298 10.52 -2.77 11.70
N MET A 299 10.15 -3.47 12.78
CA MET A 299 9.59 -4.81 12.70
C MET A 299 8.52 -5.02 13.74
N VAL A 300 7.51 -5.81 13.40
CA VAL A 300 6.48 -6.28 14.33
C VAL A 300 6.46 -7.79 14.27
N ASP A 301 6.52 -8.44 15.44
CA ASP A 301 6.25 -9.87 15.58
C ASP A 301 4.75 -10.07 15.84
N PRO A 302 3.97 -10.58 14.87
CA PRO A 302 2.54 -10.75 15.03
C PRO A 302 2.15 -11.81 16.06
N ALA A 303 3.07 -12.72 16.43
CA ALA A 303 2.81 -13.75 17.42
C ALA A 303 2.81 -13.18 18.85
N THR A 304 3.68 -12.19 19.11
CA THR A 304 3.80 -11.54 20.43
C THR A 304 3.17 -10.15 20.46
N GLY A 305 2.91 -9.55 19.31
CA GLY A 305 2.48 -8.15 19.16
C GLY A 305 3.57 -7.15 19.48
N LYS A 306 4.84 -7.55 19.62
CA LYS A 306 5.94 -6.65 19.96
C LYS A 306 6.47 -5.95 18.70
N ALA A 307 6.69 -4.65 18.80
CA ALA A 307 7.40 -3.86 17.80
C ALA A 307 8.86 -3.59 18.22
N ARG A 308 9.77 -3.47 17.25
CA ARG A 308 11.14 -2.97 17.43
C ARG A 308 11.45 -1.93 16.36
N LEU A 309 12.00 -0.79 16.79
CA LEU A 309 12.55 0.25 15.92
C LEU A 309 14.07 0.18 16.00
N LEU A 310 14.73 -0.02 14.87
CA LEU A 310 16.18 -0.17 14.78
C LEU A 310 16.78 1.00 14.02
N ASP A 311 17.67 1.72 14.67
CA ASP A 311 18.44 2.78 14.02
C ASP A 311 19.42 2.18 13.01
N ILE A 312 19.43 2.73 11.80
CA ILE A 312 20.36 2.32 10.76
C ILE A 312 21.74 2.96 11.04
N PRO A 313 22.84 2.18 11.04
CA PRO A 313 24.18 2.70 11.33
C PRO A 313 24.66 3.82 10.39
N ASP A 314 25.68 4.58 10.83
CA ASP A 314 26.44 5.56 10.03
C ASP A 314 25.65 6.77 9.52
N GLY A 315 24.49 7.08 10.10
CA GLY A 315 23.76 8.32 9.85
C GLY A 315 23.12 8.46 8.46
N ARG A 316 23.12 7.40 7.63
CA ARG A 316 22.36 7.36 6.37
C ARG A 316 20.94 6.90 6.67
N ARG A 317 19.98 7.82 6.56
CA ARG A 317 18.68 7.76 7.24
C ARG A 317 17.47 7.74 6.29
N HIS A 318 17.63 7.29 5.04
CA HIS A 318 16.50 7.23 4.11
C HIS A 318 16.33 5.81 3.52
N PRO A 319 15.95 4.81 4.34
CA PRO A 319 15.67 3.47 3.86
C PRO A 319 14.38 3.45 3.03
N MET A 320 14.41 2.73 1.91
CA MET A 320 13.27 2.55 1.02
C MET A 320 13.24 1.10 0.56
N LEU A 321 12.08 0.57 0.17
CA LEU A 321 11.93 -0.70 -0.56
C LEU A 321 12.66 -1.88 0.07
N VAL A 322 11.94 -2.60 0.92
CA VAL A 322 12.47 -3.70 1.71
C VAL A 322 12.21 -5.06 1.03
N THR A 323 13.18 -5.96 1.11
CA THR A 323 13.04 -7.33 0.58
C THR A 323 13.76 -8.36 1.45
N LEU A 324 13.54 -9.64 1.18
CA LEU A 324 14.22 -10.76 1.85
C LEU A 324 15.02 -11.57 0.84
N ASP A 325 16.27 -11.88 1.19
CA ASP A 325 17.04 -12.91 0.47
C ASP A 325 16.59 -14.32 0.85
N HIS A 326 17.14 -15.33 0.18
CA HIS A 326 16.79 -16.74 0.40
C HIS A 326 17.18 -17.29 1.79
N ARG A 327 17.87 -16.51 2.62
CA ARG A 327 18.22 -16.85 4.02
C ARG A 327 17.36 -16.09 5.03
N GLY A 328 16.37 -15.32 4.57
CA GLY A 328 15.52 -14.51 5.44
C GLY A 328 16.18 -13.25 5.97
N ARG A 329 17.32 -12.81 5.40
CA ARG A 329 17.94 -11.53 5.76
C ARG A 329 17.23 -10.39 5.04
N VAL A 330 17.12 -9.26 5.72
CA VAL A 330 16.39 -8.08 5.25
C VAL A 330 17.33 -7.18 4.48
N TRP A 331 16.97 -6.83 3.25
CA TRP A 331 17.76 -5.97 2.39
C TRP A 331 16.97 -4.74 1.97
N PHE A 332 17.62 -3.58 1.99
CA PHE A 332 17.03 -2.33 1.51
C PHE A 332 18.10 -1.29 1.12
N PRO A 333 17.89 -0.51 0.06
CA PRO A 333 18.66 0.70 -0.21
C PRO A 333 18.46 1.73 0.90
N SER A 334 19.55 2.36 1.32
CA SER A 334 19.51 3.49 2.25
C SER A 334 20.24 4.68 1.64
N TYR A 335 19.48 5.69 1.23
CA TYR A 335 20.07 6.83 0.54
C TYR A 335 20.83 7.75 1.47
N GLY A 336 21.91 8.32 0.93
CA GLY A 336 22.79 9.24 1.64
C GLY A 336 22.30 10.70 1.69
N PRO A 337 23.16 11.62 2.18
CA PRO A 337 22.86 13.04 2.38
C PRO A 337 22.47 13.84 1.14
N GLN A 338 22.53 13.28 -0.08
CA GLN A 338 22.09 13.98 -1.30
C GLN A 338 20.56 13.98 -1.43
N PHE A 339 19.88 12.88 -1.07
CA PHE A 339 18.43 12.90 -0.91
C PHE A 339 18.04 13.94 0.15
N LEU A 340 18.78 13.95 1.27
CA LEU A 340 18.63 14.99 2.29
C LEU A 340 18.92 16.37 1.70
N LYS A 341 19.98 16.60 0.93
CA LYS A 341 20.29 17.93 0.34
C LYS A 341 19.20 18.45 -0.60
N GLU A 342 18.51 17.55 -1.30
CA GLU A 342 17.37 17.90 -2.18
C GLU A 342 16.10 18.24 -1.38
N HIS A 343 16.01 17.82 -0.12
CA HIS A 343 14.80 17.94 0.71
C HIS A 343 15.02 18.63 2.08
N VAL A 344 16.26 18.94 2.44
CA VAL A 344 16.78 19.45 3.71
C VAL A 344 17.90 20.44 3.38
N ALA A 345 17.71 21.71 3.71
CA ALA A 345 18.76 22.71 3.59
C ALA A 345 19.98 22.30 4.47
N ASP A 346 21.20 22.50 3.95
CA ASP A 346 22.47 22.32 4.65
C ASP A 346 22.98 20.88 4.89
N ALA A 347 22.40 19.86 4.24
CA ALA A 347 22.95 18.51 4.31
C ALA A 347 24.36 18.41 3.66
N PRO A 348 25.36 17.80 4.33
CA PRO A 348 26.74 17.75 3.83
C PRO A 348 26.84 16.96 2.53
N SER A 349 27.53 17.51 1.51
CA SER A 349 27.74 16.78 0.25
C SER A 349 28.77 15.66 0.43
N LEU A 350 28.36 14.39 0.27
CA LEU A 350 29.32 13.30 0.13
C LEU A 350 29.85 13.27 -1.33
N LYS A 351 31.14 13.58 -1.50
CA LYS A 351 31.89 13.42 -2.76
C LYS A 351 32.56 12.04 -2.84
N ALA A 352 31.82 10.97 -2.54
CA ALA A 352 32.36 9.62 -2.77
C ALA A 352 32.16 9.26 -4.24
N GLU A 353 33.21 9.43 -5.05
CA GLU A 353 33.29 8.92 -6.42
C GLU A 353 33.40 7.39 -6.39
N CYS A 354 32.81 6.72 -7.37
CA CYS A 354 32.92 5.27 -7.45
C CYS A 354 34.36 4.84 -7.75
N PRO A 355 34.87 3.79 -7.08
CA PRO A 355 36.20 3.27 -7.36
C PRO A 355 36.34 2.78 -8.81
N ALA A 356 37.55 2.85 -9.37
CA ALA A 356 37.82 2.54 -10.77
C ALA A 356 37.49 1.09 -11.17
N GLU A 357 37.55 0.14 -10.23
CA GLU A 357 37.18 -1.25 -10.43
C GLU A 357 35.68 -1.49 -10.67
N TRP A 358 34.83 -0.49 -10.41
CA TRP A 358 33.41 -0.48 -10.79
C TRP A 358 33.17 0.17 -12.15
N ILE A 359 34.21 0.79 -12.72
CA ILE A 359 34.21 1.41 -14.03
C ILE A 359 34.71 0.35 -15.02
N ASP A 360 34.00 0.22 -16.15
CA ASP A 360 34.40 -0.63 -17.28
C ASP A 360 35.93 -0.59 -17.51
N PRO A 361 36.62 -1.73 -17.76
CA PRO A 361 38.02 -1.77 -18.17
C PRO A 361 38.41 -0.79 -19.29
N ALA A 362 37.46 -0.40 -20.15
CA ALA A 362 37.65 0.63 -21.18
C ALA A 362 37.55 2.08 -20.66
N GLY A 363 37.41 2.29 -19.34
CA GLY A 363 37.32 3.59 -18.69
C GLY A 363 36.03 4.37 -18.96
N LYS A 364 35.02 3.73 -19.56
CA LYS A 364 33.74 4.38 -19.93
C LYS A 364 32.73 4.22 -18.80
N ASN A 365 32.33 5.34 -18.18
CA ASN A 365 31.28 5.32 -17.18
C ASN A 365 29.92 5.63 -17.84
N PHE A 366 29.05 4.62 -17.89
CA PHE A 366 27.70 4.79 -18.43
C PHE A 366 26.78 5.56 -17.47
N ILE A 367 26.96 5.36 -16.16
CA ILE A 367 26.08 5.92 -15.14
C ILE A 367 26.31 7.43 -15.09
N VAL A 368 25.25 8.21 -15.30
CA VAL A 368 25.34 9.67 -15.30
C VAL A 368 25.55 10.15 -13.86
N ALA A 369 26.76 10.65 -13.56
CA ALA A 369 27.18 11.09 -12.23
C ALA A 369 27.05 10.01 -11.13
N PRO A 370 27.79 8.89 -11.27
CA PRO A 370 27.66 7.77 -10.35
C PRO A 370 28.15 8.17 -8.96
N ARG A 371 27.46 7.65 -7.94
CA ARG A 371 27.84 7.84 -6.54
C ARG A 371 27.80 6.51 -5.82
N VAL A 372 28.57 6.42 -4.74
CA VAL A 372 28.48 5.29 -3.83
C VAL A 372 27.20 5.43 -3.00
N GLU A 373 26.19 4.65 -3.36
CA GLU A 373 25.00 4.38 -2.55
C GLU A 373 25.23 3.11 -1.71
N TYR A 374 24.41 2.88 -0.69
CA TYR A 374 24.58 1.73 0.19
C TYR A 374 23.31 0.90 0.26
N LEU A 375 23.45 -0.38 -0.03
CA LEU A 375 22.48 -1.37 0.42
C LEU A 375 22.79 -1.70 1.87
N ARG A 376 21.74 -1.72 2.69
CA ARG A 376 21.80 -2.24 4.04
C ARG A 376 21.25 -3.66 4.02
N MET A 377 21.94 -4.53 4.73
CA MET A 377 21.47 -5.86 5.05
C MET A 377 21.33 -5.96 6.57
N TYR A 378 20.17 -6.37 7.06
CA TYR A 378 19.95 -6.71 8.45
C TYR A 378 19.72 -8.22 8.58
N ASP A 379 20.53 -8.86 9.40
CA ASP A 379 20.40 -10.28 9.73
C ASP A 379 19.61 -10.42 11.05
N PRO A 380 18.33 -10.82 11.00
CA PRO A 380 17.52 -10.96 12.21
C PRO A 380 18.02 -12.08 13.13
N ALA A 381 18.71 -13.10 12.60
CA ALA A 381 19.23 -14.20 13.41
C ALA A 381 20.48 -13.79 14.22
N ARG A 382 21.21 -12.77 13.75
CA ARG A 382 22.44 -12.26 14.40
C ARG A 382 22.26 -10.87 15.02
N ASP A 383 21.08 -10.27 14.85
CA ASP A 383 20.76 -8.89 15.22
C ASP A 383 21.82 -7.88 14.74
N ARG A 384 22.26 -8.00 13.48
CA ARG A 384 23.41 -7.23 12.94
C ARG A 384 23.12 -6.62 11.58
N PHE A 385 23.55 -5.36 11.41
CA PHE A 385 23.62 -4.70 10.12
C PHE A 385 24.95 -4.95 9.40
N ALA A 386 24.88 -5.06 8.07
CA ALA A 386 26.00 -4.90 7.16
C ALA A 386 25.66 -3.86 6.10
N SER A 387 26.70 -3.28 5.52
CA SER A 387 26.60 -2.24 4.50
C SER A 387 27.34 -2.69 3.26
N VAL A 388 26.64 -2.76 2.14
CA VAL A 388 27.24 -3.09 0.85
C VAL A 388 27.27 -1.82 0.00
N PRO A 389 28.47 -1.31 -0.33
CA PRO A 389 28.57 -0.17 -1.25
C PRO A 389 28.14 -0.60 -2.65
N MET A 390 27.40 0.27 -3.33
CA MET A 390 27.03 0.11 -4.73
C MET A 390 27.30 1.40 -5.50
N CYS A 391 27.83 1.27 -6.71
CA CYS A 391 27.98 2.40 -7.61
C CYS A 391 26.73 2.55 -8.48
N LEU A 392 25.83 3.49 -8.14
CA LEU A 392 24.57 3.71 -8.84
C LEU A 392 24.32 5.21 -9.06
N ASP A 393 23.49 5.55 -10.03
CA ASP A 393 22.80 6.83 -10.04
C ASP A 393 21.56 6.75 -9.13
N ARG A 394 20.85 7.88 -8.99
CA ARG A 394 19.81 8.08 -7.98
C ARG A 394 18.79 6.94 -7.90
N GLN A 395 18.31 6.69 -6.68
CA GLN A 395 17.09 5.93 -6.39
C GLN A 395 17.09 4.42 -6.74
N ALA A 396 18.05 3.63 -6.24
CA ALA A 396 18.05 2.16 -6.32
C ALA A 396 16.82 1.49 -5.64
N LYS A 397 16.04 0.65 -6.33
CA LYS A 397 14.74 0.12 -5.83
C LYS A 397 14.62 -1.40 -5.81
N ALA A 398 14.57 -1.99 -4.62
CA ALA A 398 14.72 -3.43 -4.38
C ALA A 398 13.64 -4.34 -4.99
N ALA A 399 14.05 -5.55 -5.37
CA ALA A 399 13.22 -6.60 -5.89
C ALA A 399 13.85 -7.99 -5.59
N PRO A 400 13.09 -8.94 -5.02
CA PRO A 400 13.58 -10.28 -4.75
C PRO A 400 13.73 -11.09 -6.05
N ASP A 401 14.78 -11.91 -6.13
CA ASP A 401 15.01 -12.85 -7.22
C ASP A 401 14.56 -14.29 -6.89
N MET A 402 14.43 -15.08 -7.95
CA MET A 402 14.28 -16.53 -8.03
C MET A 402 15.61 -17.30 -8.10
N ARG A 403 16.73 -16.64 -8.45
CA ARG A 403 18.01 -17.28 -8.82
C ARG A 403 19.22 -16.84 -7.99
N LYS A 404 18.96 -16.26 -6.81
CA LYS A 404 19.90 -15.78 -5.76
C LYS A 404 20.24 -14.30 -5.80
N ALA A 405 19.94 -13.51 -6.82
CA ALA A 405 20.25 -12.08 -6.80
C ALA A 405 19.19 -11.22 -6.05
N LEU A 406 19.42 -9.93 -5.86
CA LEU A 406 18.39 -8.95 -5.53
C LEU A 406 18.54 -7.79 -6.51
N PHE A 407 17.47 -7.41 -7.20
CA PHE A 407 17.50 -6.37 -8.23
C PHE A 407 17.14 -5.01 -7.66
N PHE A 408 17.73 -3.94 -8.20
CA PHE A 408 17.52 -2.56 -7.82
C PHE A 408 17.39 -1.69 -9.06
N THR A 409 16.27 -1.01 -9.27
CA THR A 409 16.16 -0.05 -10.41
C THR A 409 16.59 1.33 -9.97
N SER A 410 17.30 2.08 -10.80
CA SER A 410 17.58 3.51 -10.65
C SER A 410 16.96 4.31 -11.81
N ASP A 411 17.25 5.60 -11.91
CA ASP A 411 16.78 6.45 -13.01
C ASP A 411 17.32 6.04 -14.39
N THR A 412 18.48 5.35 -14.47
CA THR A 412 19.11 4.99 -15.76
C THR A 412 19.56 3.53 -15.89
N VAL A 413 19.65 2.79 -14.79
CA VAL A 413 20.07 1.38 -14.80
C VAL A 413 19.16 0.46 -14.01
N LEU A 414 19.17 -0.82 -14.37
CA LEU A 414 18.81 -1.91 -13.48
C LEU A 414 20.11 -2.49 -12.92
N ALA A 415 20.25 -2.51 -11.60
CA ALA A 415 21.37 -3.13 -10.90
C ALA A 415 20.92 -4.37 -10.12
N TRP A 416 21.87 -5.16 -9.63
CA TRP A 416 21.61 -6.26 -8.70
C TRP A 416 22.82 -6.58 -7.83
N ILE A 417 22.59 -7.38 -6.79
CA ILE A 417 23.60 -8.01 -5.94
C ILE A 417 23.34 -9.51 -5.81
N ASP A 418 24.38 -10.33 -5.83
CA ASP A 418 24.38 -11.73 -5.41
C ASP A 418 24.81 -11.82 -3.92
N PRO A 419 23.88 -12.06 -2.98
CA PRO A 419 24.18 -12.18 -1.56
C PRO A 419 25.10 -13.36 -1.24
N ASP A 420 25.04 -14.47 -2.01
CA ASP A 420 25.92 -15.62 -1.80
C ASP A 420 27.36 -15.29 -2.19
N LEU A 421 27.55 -14.56 -3.30
CA LEU A 421 28.88 -14.12 -3.72
C LEU A 421 29.43 -13.07 -2.74
N TRP A 422 28.61 -12.11 -2.33
CA TRP A 422 28.95 -11.13 -1.29
C TRP A 422 29.41 -11.82 0.00
N ASP A 423 28.68 -12.82 0.49
CA ASP A 423 29.04 -13.53 1.72
C ASP A 423 30.36 -14.29 1.59
N ARG A 424 30.68 -14.82 0.41
CA ARG A 424 31.92 -15.56 0.17
C ARG A 424 33.14 -14.65 0.01
N THR A 425 32.98 -13.48 -0.60
CA THR A 425 34.13 -12.65 -1.02
C THR A 425 34.29 -11.37 -0.21
N GLY A 426 33.21 -10.82 0.36
CA GLY A 426 33.18 -9.45 0.88
C GLY A 426 33.46 -8.38 -0.19
N ASP A 427 33.41 -8.76 -1.47
CA ASP A 427 33.73 -7.90 -2.61
C ASP A 427 32.44 -7.50 -3.31
N ALA A 428 32.01 -6.26 -3.04
CA ALA A 428 30.79 -5.70 -3.59
C ALA A 428 30.87 -5.48 -5.10
N ALA A 429 32.05 -5.16 -5.66
CA ALA A 429 32.22 -4.95 -7.09
C ALA A 429 31.96 -6.26 -7.86
N ARG A 430 32.50 -7.36 -7.32
CA ARG A 430 32.28 -8.69 -7.88
C ARG A 430 30.88 -9.24 -7.64
N ALA A 431 30.27 -8.89 -6.50
CA ALA A 431 28.94 -9.37 -6.12
C ALA A 431 27.82 -8.61 -6.82
N THR A 432 28.08 -7.51 -7.52
CA THR A 432 27.06 -6.68 -8.14
C THR A 432 27.17 -6.66 -9.65
N GLY A 433 26.08 -6.30 -10.31
CA GLY A 433 26.07 -6.05 -11.75
C GLY A 433 24.98 -5.05 -12.11
N TRP A 434 25.01 -4.57 -13.35
CA TRP A 434 24.05 -3.58 -13.84
C TRP A 434 23.83 -3.67 -15.34
N CYS A 435 22.69 -3.11 -15.78
CA CYS A 435 22.27 -3.00 -17.16
C CYS A 435 21.71 -1.61 -17.45
N PRO A 436 22.07 -1.00 -18.59
CA PRO A 436 21.43 0.23 -19.05
C PRO A 436 20.00 -0.03 -19.52
N VAL A 437 19.10 0.93 -19.28
CA VAL A 437 17.72 0.87 -19.80
C VAL A 437 17.64 1.58 -21.15
N VAL A 438 17.99 0.85 -22.21
CA VAL A 438 18.12 1.40 -23.58
C VAL A 438 17.48 0.47 -24.59
N LEU A 439 16.67 1.07 -25.45
CA LEU A 439 15.95 0.42 -26.53
C LEU A 439 16.84 0.32 -27.77
N PRO A 440 16.99 -0.87 -28.38
CA PRO A 440 17.78 -1.06 -29.59
C PRO A 440 17.01 -0.53 -30.82
N THR A 441 16.95 0.80 -30.96
CA THR A 441 16.22 1.51 -32.02
C THR A 441 17.12 1.85 -33.21
N ALA A 442 18.45 1.83 -33.05
CA ALA A 442 19.39 2.03 -34.15
C ALA A 442 19.38 0.85 -35.14
N GLY A 443 19.04 1.13 -36.40
CA GLY A 443 18.82 0.09 -37.41
C GLY A 443 17.78 -0.95 -36.95
N ARG A 444 17.84 -2.19 -37.47
CA ARG A 444 17.02 -3.32 -36.98
C ARG A 444 17.81 -4.25 -36.06
N ARG A 445 18.65 -3.67 -35.20
CA ARG A 445 19.47 -4.43 -34.25
C ARG A 445 18.58 -4.99 -33.12
N GLN A 446 19.07 -6.02 -32.43
CA GLN A 446 18.41 -6.59 -31.25
C GLN A 446 19.11 -6.23 -29.94
N ARG A 447 20.24 -5.51 -30.00
CA ARG A 447 21.09 -5.20 -28.86
C ARG A 447 21.73 -3.82 -29.05
N VAL A 448 22.02 -3.18 -27.92
CA VAL A 448 22.82 -1.95 -27.84
C VAL A 448 24.26 -2.27 -28.20
N THR A 449 24.91 -1.41 -28.98
CA THR A 449 26.31 -1.61 -29.42
C THR A 449 27.32 -0.67 -28.78
N GLU A 450 26.85 0.36 -28.07
CA GLU A 450 27.70 1.38 -27.45
C GLU A 450 27.17 1.74 -26.06
N LEU A 451 28.05 1.95 -25.08
CA LEU A 451 27.69 2.36 -23.71
C LEU A 451 28.07 3.83 -23.45
N ASP A 452 27.71 4.73 -24.36
CA ASP A 452 27.91 6.18 -24.21
C ASP A 452 26.55 6.89 -24.31
N PRO A 453 26.06 7.52 -23.21
CA PRO A 453 24.80 8.25 -23.23
C PRO A 453 24.75 9.34 -24.32
N ARG A 454 25.90 9.90 -24.71
CA ARG A 454 26.01 10.93 -25.77
C ARG A 454 25.72 10.39 -27.17
N GLN A 455 25.65 9.07 -27.33
CA GLN A 455 25.38 8.38 -28.60
C GLN A 455 23.93 7.90 -28.72
N TRP A 456 23.06 8.20 -27.76
CA TRP A 456 21.65 7.79 -27.77
C TRP A 456 20.68 8.97 -27.79
N THR A 457 19.48 8.79 -28.33
CA THR A 457 18.38 9.75 -28.18
C THR A 457 17.64 9.51 -26.87
N LEU A 458 16.89 10.50 -26.36
CA LEU A 458 15.98 10.27 -25.24
C LEU A 458 14.61 9.81 -25.73
N LEU A 459 13.95 8.93 -24.96
CA LEU A 459 12.58 8.55 -25.22
C LEU A 459 11.67 9.79 -25.20
N GLY A 460 10.84 9.95 -26.24
CA GLY A 460 10.01 11.14 -26.43
C GLY A 460 10.62 12.20 -27.35
N GLU A 461 11.94 12.15 -27.60
CA GLU A 461 12.58 12.93 -28.66
C GLU A 461 12.38 12.27 -30.05
N PRO A 462 12.54 13.01 -31.15
CA PRO A 462 12.53 12.43 -32.49
C PRO A 462 13.51 11.26 -32.61
N SER A 463 13.04 10.12 -33.14
CA SER A 463 13.88 8.93 -33.30
C SER A 463 14.99 9.17 -34.33
N ASP A 464 16.22 8.78 -34.00
CA ASP A 464 17.34 8.75 -34.95
C ASP A 464 17.64 7.29 -35.34
N PRO A 465 17.54 6.90 -36.63
CA PRO A 465 17.77 5.53 -37.06
C PRO A 465 19.22 5.03 -36.86
N ARG A 466 20.17 5.91 -36.51
CA ARG A 466 21.57 5.58 -36.24
C ARG A 466 21.88 5.46 -34.75
N ARG A 467 20.96 5.86 -33.87
CA ARG A 467 21.18 5.94 -32.43
C ARG A 467 20.13 5.16 -31.67
N ASP A 468 20.57 4.42 -30.66
CA ASP A 468 19.65 3.75 -29.76
C ASP A 468 18.90 4.77 -28.88
N THR A 469 17.79 4.37 -28.28
CA THR A 469 16.91 5.28 -27.52
C THR A 469 16.95 4.94 -26.04
N ARG A 470 17.38 5.90 -25.22
CA ARG A 470 17.45 5.78 -23.78
C ARG A 470 16.10 6.10 -23.14
N ILE A 471 15.69 5.27 -22.20
CA ILE A 471 14.61 5.59 -21.26
C ILE A 471 15.28 6.44 -20.15
N GLY A 472 15.06 7.76 -20.14
CA GLY A 472 15.71 8.67 -19.17
C GLY A 472 14.70 9.55 -18.43
N GLY A 473 14.93 9.83 -17.14
CA GLY A 473 14.06 10.72 -16.34
C GLY A 473 12.76 10.07 -15.84
N HIS A 474 12.52 8.82 -16.23
CA HIS A 474 11.35 8.07 -15.79
C HIS A 474 11.57 7.52 -14.39
N PHE A 475 10.58 7.70 -13.51
CA PHE A 475 10.50 6.96 -12.26
C PHE A 475 10.39 5.47 -12.59
N VAL A 476 11.53 4.77 -12.56
CA VAL A 476 11.55 3.32 -12.69
C VAL A 476 11.13 2.73 -11.34
N PHE A 477 10.08 1.89 -11.30
CA PHE A 477 9.56 1.32 -10.06
C PHE A 477 9.45 -0.21 -10.11
N ARG A 478 9.81 -0.83 -8.97
CA ARG A 478 9.49 -2.21 -8.56
C ARG A 478 9.79 -3.26 -9.62
N ALA A 479 11.08 -3.51 -9.82
CA ALA A 479 11.52 -4.66 -10.60
C ALA A 479 10.86 -5.96 -10.10
N ARG A 480 10.46 -6.81 -11.02
CA ARG A 480 10.03 -8.17 -10.76
C ARG A 480 10.68 -9.09 -11.77
N PRO A 481 11.45 -10.10 -11.32
CA PRO A 481 11.88 -11.17 -12.19
C PRO A 481 10.66 -11.95 -12.69
N HIS A 482 10.64 -12.17 -13.99
CA HIS A 482 9.70 -13.04 -14.66
C HIS A 482 10.01 -14.49 -14.28
N PRO A 483 9.00 -15.30 -13.92
CA PRO A 483 9.21 -16.60 -13.31
C PRO A 483 9.85 -17.65 -14.25
N THR A 484 9.80 -17.46 -15.57
CA THR A 484 10.18 -18.52 -16.53
C THR A 484 11.31 -18.19 -17.49
N ASP A 485 11.63 -16.91 -17.73
CA ASP A 485 12.52 -16.53 -18.84
C ASP A 485 13.73 -15.69 -18.43
N GLY A 486 13.88 -15.42 -17.13
CA GLY A 486 14.99 -14.64 -16.58
C GLY A 486 14.96 -13.15 -16.95
N SER A 487 13.89 -12.66 -17.58
CA SER A 487 13.70 -11.22 -17.78
C SER A 487 13.23 -10.53 -16.50
N ILE A 488 13.58 -9.27 -16.35
CA ILE A 488 13.20 -8.41 -15.24
C ILE A 488 12.27 -7.34 -15.80
N TRP A 489 11.09 -7.16 -15.19
CA TRP A 489 10.16 -6.13 -15.60
C TRP A 489 9.97 -5.09 -14.52
N PHE A 490 9.71 -3.85 -14.92
CA PHE A 490 9.46 -2.73 -14.03
C PHE A 490 8.60 -1.68 -14.75
N THR A 491 8.03 -0.74 -14.01
CA THR A 491 7.26 0.35 -14.59
C THR A 491 8.13 1.58 -14.83
N ALA A 492 7.82 2.35 -15.86
CA ALA A 492 8.31 3.70 -16.09
C ALA A 492 7.11 4.66 -15.98
N THR A 493 7.04 5.40 -14.86
CA THR A 493 5.75 5.98 -14.40
C THR A 493 5.65 7.51 -14.44
N ARG A 494 6.79 8.23 -14.37
CA ARG A 494 6.79 9.70 -14.17
C ARG A 494 6.20 10.45 -15.36
N ASP A 495 6.56 10.04 -16.56
CA ASP A 495 6.12 10.69 -17.78
C ASP A 495 4.80 10.10 -18.23
N PHE A 496 3.87 10.95 -18.67
CA PHE A 496 2.58 10.52 -19.19
C PHE A 496 2.73 10.09 -20.66
N PRO A 497 2.20 8.92 -21.08
CA PRO A 497 1.31 8.01 -20.35
C PRO A 497 2.05 6.98 -19.46
N GLY A 498 3.37 6.86 -19.62
CA GLY A 498 4.20 5.85 -18.98
C GLY A 498 4.01 4.46 -19.58
N GLY A 499 4.77 3.49 -19.09
CA GLY A 499 4.75 2.14 -19.65
C GLY A 499 5.43 1.09 -18.77
N ILE A 500 5.53 -0.12 -19.31
CA ILE A 500 6.29 -1.22 -18.70
C ILE A 500 7.55 -1.48 -19.51
N VAL A 501 8.63 -1.76 -18.81
CA VAL A 501 9.92 -2.09 -19.39
C VAL A 501 10.22 -3.55 -19.09
N ARG A 502 10.73 -4.28 -20.07
CA ARG A 502 11.32 -5.60 -19.91
C ARG A 502 12.82 -5.50 -20.17
N LEU A 503 13.62 -6.06 -19.29
CA LEU A 503 15.08 -6.07 -19.39
C LEU A 503 15.62 -7.49 -19.21
N VAL A 504 16.52 -7.92 -20.09
CA VAL A 504 17.23 -9.19 -20.00
C VAL A 504 18.72 -8.91 -19.81
N PRO A 505 19.34 -9.25 -18.66
CA PRO A 505 20.76 -8.99 -18.47
C PRO A 505 21.68 -9.72 -19.46
N GLY A 506 21.35 -10.96 -19.81
CA GLY A 506 22.19 -11.82 -20.64
C GLY A 506 23.45 -12.31 -19.91
N ASP A 507 24.38 -12.91 -20.65
CA ASP A 507 25.50 -13.65 -20.04
C ASP A 507 26.75 -12.79 -19.76
N ARG A 508 26.80 -11.55 -20.26
CA ARG A 508 27.93 -10.59 -20.10
C ARG A 508 27.43 -9.14 -19.94
N PRO A 509 26.66 -8.83 -18.88
CA PRO A 509 26.24 -7.46 -18.61
C PRO A 509 27.46 -6.56 -18.33
N PRO A 510 27.40 -5.25 -18.65
CA PRO A 510 26.25 -4.53 -19.23
C PRO A 510 26.07 -4.71 -20.75
N TYR A 511 27.04 -5.28 -21.47
CA TYR A 511 27.02 -5.34 -22.95
C TYR A 511 26.03 -6.34 -23.54
N SER A 512 25.62 -7.36 -22.77
CA SER A 512 24.61 -8.32 -23.22
C SER A 512 23.18 -7.88 -22.96
N CYS A 513 22.97 -6.76 -22.26
CA CYS A 513 21.66 -6.33 -21.81
C CYS A 513 20.75 -5.98 -23.00
N ARG A 514 19.46 -6.34 -22.88
CA ARG A 514 18.44 -6.03 -23.88
C ARG A 514 17.21 -5.47 -23.19
N SER A 515 16.72 -4.33 -23.64
CA SER A 515 15.52 -3.71 -23.09
C SER A 515 14.43 -3.52 -24.15
N GLU A 516 13.19 -3.63 -23.71
CA GLU A 516 11.97 -3.44 -24.50
C GLU A 516 11.03 -2.54 -23.68
N TYR A 517 10.27 -1.65 -24.34
CA TYR A 517 9.33 -0.74 -23.69
C TYR A 517 7.96 -0.81 -24.36
N TYR A 518 6.93 -0.84 -23.53
CA TYR A 518 5.55 -0.99 -23.95
C TYR A 518 4.65 0.01 -23.23
N GLU A 519 3.94 0.81 -24.00
CA GLU A 519 2.95 1.75 -23.49
C GLU A 519 1.54 1.22 -23.70
N PRO A 520 0.60 1.59 -22.82
CA PRO A 520 -0.82 1.41 -23.09
C PRO A 520 -1.19 2.02 -24.45
N PRO A 521 -2.16 1.42 -25.18
CA PRO A 521 -2.54 1.92 -26.50
C PRO A 521 -3.10 3.34 -26.45
N ARG A 522 -2.57 4.21 -27.31
CA ARG A 522 -3.14 5.53 -27.62
C ARG A 522 -4.36 5.37 -28.54
N GLN A 523 -5.41 6.15 -28.26
CA GLN A 523 -6.67 6.16 -28.98
C GLN A 523 -6.72 7.31 -30.01
N PRO A 524 -7.65 7.26 -30.99
CA PRO A 524 -7.79 8.31 -31.99
C PRO A 524 -8.08 9.71 -31.42
N ASP A 525 -8.80 9.80 -30.31
CA ASP A 525 -9.12 11.06 -29.61
C ASP A 525 -7.96 11.62 -28.76
N GLY A 526 -6.82 10.93 -28.79
CA GLY A 526 -5.61 11.26 -28.05
C GLY A 526 -5.52 10.69 -26.65
N SER A 527 -6.60 10.09 -26.13
CA SER A 527 -6.58 9.40 -24.84
C SER A 527 -5.76 8.10 -24.89
N TYR A 528 -5.46 7.54 -23.72
CA TYR A 528 -4.86 6.22 -23.56
C TYR A 528 -5.84 5.28 -22.86
N ALA A 529 -5.81 3.99 -23.25
CA ALA A 529 -6.67 2.96 -22.65
C ALA A 529 -6.39 2.74 -21.14
N GLY A 530 -5.20 3.12 -20.70
CA GLY A 530 -4.77 3.25 -19.31
C GLY A 530 -3.49 4.09 -19.26
N TYR A 531 -3.10 4.59 -18.10
CA TYR A 531 -1.88 5.39 -17.97
C TYR A 531 -1.31 5.28 -16.55
N SER A 532 -0.06 5.74 -16.42
CA SER A 532 0.76 5.79 -15.21
C SER A 532 0.78 4.45 -14.46
N PRO A 533 1.41 3.42 -15.05
CA PRO A 533 1.58 2.12 -14.41
C PRO A 533 2.46 2.24 -13.17
N MET A 534 2.03 1.72 -12.01
CA MET A 534 2.74 1.84 -10.73
C MET A 534 3.50 0.59 -10.32
N ASN A 535 3.01 -0.58 -10.71
CA ASN A 535 3.55 -1.86 -10.28
C ASN A 535 3.26 -2.95 -11.32
N VAL A 536 4.16 -3.94 -11.39
CA VAL A 536 4.01 -5.14 -12.22
C VAL A 536 4.17 -6.40 -11.38
N ASP A 537 3.47 -7.46 -11.74
CA ASP A 537 3.75 -8.82 -11.28
C ASP A 537 3.25 -9.80 -12.34
N PHE A 538 3.51 -11.10 -12.18
CA PHE A 538 3.19 -12.11 -13.18
C PHE A 538 2.26 -13.14 -12.60
N ASP A 539 1.48 -13.83 -13.42
CA ASP A 539 0.87 -15.09 -13.01
C ASP A 539 1.80 -16.29 -13.30
N SER A 540 1.41 -17.49 -12.85
CA SER A 540 2.19 -18.71 -13.10
C SER A 540 2.37 -19.08 -14.58
N ARG A 541 1.67 -18.40 -15.51
CA ARG A 541 1.84 -18.54 -16.96
C ARG A 541 2.76 -17.47 -17.56
N GLY A 542 3.30 -16.56 -16.75
CA GLY A 542 4.14 -15.46 -17.20
C GLY A 542 3.36 -14.31 -17.84
N ARG A 543 2.04 -14.20 -17.63
CA ARG A 543 1.28 -13.04 -18.10
C ARG A 543 1.54 -11.88 -17.16
N VAL A 544 1.89 -10.73 -17.72
CA VAL A 544 2.21 -9.53 -16.96
C VAL A 544 0.92 -8.85 -16.51
N TRP A 545 0.78 -8.58 -15.23
CA TRP A 545 -0.26 -7.77 -14.63
C TRP A 545 0.31 -6.42 -14.24
N VAL A 546 -0.49 -5.36 -14.39
CA VAL A 546 -0.03 -3.97 -14.17
C VAL A 546 -1.10 -3.18 -13.42
N ALA A 547 -0.74 -2.60 -12.27
CA ALA A 547 -1.60 -1.66 -11.55
C ALA A 547 -1.46 -0.25 -12.15
N MET A 548 -2.59 0.43 -12.40
CA MET A 548 -2.63 1.70 -13.14
C MET A 548 -3.31 2.80 -12.30
N ILE A 549 -2.71 4.00 -12.23
CA ILE A 549 -3.30 5.17 -11.52
C ILE A 549 -4.60 5.64 -12.18
N SER A 550 -4.79 5.34 -13.48
CA SER A 550 -6.05 5.60 -14.17
C SER A 550 -7.26 4.90 -13.52
N GLY A 551 -7.02 3.88 -12.67
CA GLY A 551 -8.03 3.23 -11.84
C GLY A 551 -8.29 1.77 -12.14
N GLY A 552 -7.69 1.27 -13.21
CA GLY A 552 -7.83 -0.12 -13.63
C GLY A 552 -6.62 -0.97 -13.25
N ILE A 553 -6.73 -2.23 -13.65
CA ILE A 553 -5.61 -3.14 -13.82
C ILE A 553 -5.49 -3.48 -15.31
N ALA A 554 -4.26 -3.61 -15.79
CA ALA A 554 -3.98 -4.08 -17.13
C ALA A 554 -3.30 -5.44 -17.11
N GLN A 555 -3.43 -6.18 -18.21
CA GLN A 555 -2.65 -7.37 -18.47
C GLN A 555 -1.96 -7.19 -19.83
N PHE A 556 -0.66 -7.52 -19.89
CA PHE A 556 0.14 -7.49 -21.11
C PHE A 556 0.62 -8.89 -21.49
N ASP A 557 0.32 -9.29 -22.73
CA ASP A 557 0.74 -10.56 -23.31
C ASP A 557 1.81 -10.33 -24.38
N ARG A 558 3.07 -10.43 -23.97
CA ARG A 558 4.24 -10.23 -24.84
C ARG A 558 4.26 -11.16 -26.06
N SER A 559 3.61 -12.33 -26.00
CA SER A 559 3.58 -13.26 -27.14
C SER A 559 2.86 -12.70 -28.36
N LYS A 560 1.92 -11.76 -28.15
CA LYS A 560 1.19 -11.06 -29.21
C LYS A 560 1.97 -9.92 -29.85
N CYS A 561 3.14 -9.58 -29.30
CA CYS A 561 3.95 -8.48 -29.77
C CYS A 561 5.04 -8.95 -30.74
N GLN A 562 4.91 -8.56 -32.02
CA GLN A 562 5.82 -8.95 -33.10
C GLN A 562 7.02 -8.00 -33.25
N VAL A 563 6.79 -6.69 -33.08
CA VAL A 563 7.84 -5.67 -33.18
C VAL A 563 8.41 -5.41 -31.80
N ARG A 564 9.69 -5.73 -31.61
CA ARG A 564 10.37 -5.66 -30.30
C ARG A 564 11.67 -4.84 -30.32
N SER A 565 12.11 -4.43 -31.50
CA SER A 565 13.29 -3.58 -31.70
C SER A 565 13.17 -2.80 -33.01
N GLY A 566 14.10 -1.87 -33.23
CA GLY A 566 14.12 -0.97 -34.36
C GLY A 566 13.37 0.34 -34.12
N PRO A 567 13.33 1.25 -35.12
CA PRO A 567 12.97 2.66 -34.91
C PRO A 567 11.56 2.90 -34.37
N GLY A 568 10.61 1.98 -34.64
CA GLY A 568 9.24 2.07 -34.17
C GLY A 568 8.96 1.38 -32.83
N ALA A 569 9.95 0.72 -32.22
CA ALA A 569 9.78 -0.03 -30.98
C ALA A 569 9.93 0.86 -29.73
N THR A 570 9.19 1.95 -29.68
CA THR A 570 9.31 3.03 -28.68
C THR A 570 8.11 3.16 -27.74
N GLY A 571 7.20 2.17 -27.72
CA GLY A 571 6.10 2.06 -26.76
C GLY A 571 4.79 1.57 -27.39
N GLN A 572 4.38 2.19 -28.50
CA GLN A 572 3.06 2.00 -29.12
C GLN A 572 2.98 0.84 -30.12
N GLN A 573 4.07 0.09 -30.34
CA GLN A 573 4.17 -0.93 -31.39
C GLN A 573 3.29 -2.17 -31.21
N CYS A 574 2.71 -2.39 -30.02
CA CYS A 574 2.00 -3.63 -29.69
C CYS A 574 0.64 -3.39 -29.00
N PRO A 575 -0.31 -2.67 -29.62
CA PRO A 575 -1.56 -2.32 -28.97
C PRO A 575 -2.43 -3.55 -28.65
N GLY A 576 -2.44 -4.57 -29.53
CA GLY A 576 -3.21 -5.80 -29.34
C GLY A 576 -2.68 -6.77 -28.26
N ALA A 577 -1.53 -6.46 -27.65
CA ALA A 577 -0.98 -7.21 -26.53
C ALA A 577 -1.58 -6.79 -25.17
N TRP A 578 -2.28 -5.64 -25.13
CA TRP A 578 -2.87 -5.10 -23.91
C TRP A 578 -4.33 -5.52 -23.73
N SER A 579 -4.72 -5.71 -22.47
CA SER A 579 -6.11 -5.83 -22.05
C SER A 579 -6.31 -5.11 -20.71
N PHE A 580 -7.49 -4.54 -20.49
CA PHE A 580 -7.77 -3.69 -19.34
C PHE A 580 -9.02 -4.16 -18.62
N ARG A 581 -8.99 -4.10 -17.29
CA ARG A 581 -10.15 -4.35 -16.44
C ARG A 581 -10.30 -3.20 -15.44
N ARG A 582 -11.51 -2.69 -15.33
CA ARG A 582 -11.87 -1.69 -14.33
C ARG A 582 -12.01 -2.35 -12.95
N LEU A 583 -11.49 -1.69 -11.92
CA LEU A 583 -11.73 -2.08 -10.52
C LEU A 583 -12.96 -1.33 -9.96
N PRO A 584 -13.63 -1.87 -8.92
CA PRO A 584 -14.76 -1.20 -8.29
C PRO A 584 -14.36 0.15 -7.68
N GLY A 585 -15.29 1.11 -7.69
CA GLY A 585 -15.11 2.42 -7.08
C GLY A 585 -15.75 3.54 -7.88
N PRO A 586 -15.98 4.71 -7.24
CA PRO A 586 -16.60 5.84 -7.88
C PRO A 586 -15.64 6.48 -8.90
N ARG A 587 -16.22 7.22 -9.86
CA ARG A 587 -15.48 7.95 -10.90
C ARG A 587 -15.39 9.42 -10.57
N LEU A 588 -14.32 10.06 -11.03
CA LEU A 588 -14.22 11.52 -10.98
C LEU A 588 -15.36 12.14 -11.80
N ALA A 589 -15.92 13.25 -11.32
CA ALA A 589 -17.05 13.90 -11.94
C ALA A 589 -16.74 14.28 -13.41
N GLY A 590 -17.62 13.89 -14.33
CA GLY A 590 -17.47 14.16 -15.77
C GLY A 590 -16.31 13.39 -16.43
N SER A 591 -15.84 12.30 -15.82
CA SER A 591 -14.68 11.52 -16.26
C SER A 591 -14.98 10.00 -16.25
N SER A 592 -14.18 9.25 -17.02
CA SER A 592 -14.24 7.78 -17.04
C SER A 592 -13.28 7.11 -16.05
N GLU A 593 -12.42 7.92 -15.42
CA GLU A 593 -11.34 7.50 -14.51
C GLU A 593 -11.85 7.36 -13.08
N THR A 594 -11.35 6.36 -12.35
CA THR A 594 -11.79 6.13 -10.97
C THR A 594 -11.19 7.19 -10.04
N ALA A 595 -11.80 7.40 -8.88
CA ALA A 595 -11.26 8.24 -7.82
C ALA A 595 -10.18 7.53 -6.96
N ASP A 596 -9.88 6.26 -7.26
CA ASP A 596 -8.81 5.51 -6.60
C ASP A 596 -7.43 5.69 -7.25
N PHE A 597 -6.38 5.38 -6.49
CA PHE A 597 -4.98 5.35 -6.90
C PHE A 597 -4.41 3.95 -6.67
N ASN A 598 -4.30 3.14 -7.72
CA ASN A 598 -3.79 1.78 -7.58
C ASN A 598 -2.27 1.79 -7.51
N TYR A 599 -1.70 1.54 -6.33
CA TYR A 599 -0.25 1.63 -6.08
C TYR A 599 0.41 0.25 -6.11
N GLY A 600 -0.02 -0.65 -5.25
CA GLY A 600 0.58 -1.96 -5.03
C GLY A 600 -0.09 -3.06 -5.84
N LEU A 601 0.70 -4.07 -6.21
CA LEU A 601 0.25 -5.26 -6.92
C LEU A 601 1.03 -6.48 -6.43
N VAL A 602 0.32 -7.58 -6.15
CA VAL A 602 0.91 -8.90 -5.94
C VAL A 602 0.03 -9.97 -6.58
N VAL A 603 0.64 -10.99 -7.16
CA VAL A 603 -0.05 -12.20 -7.60
C VAL A 603 0.21 -13.32 -6.59
N ASP A 604 -0.87 -13.85 -6.01
CA ASP A 604 -0.81 -14.93 -5.02
C ASP A 604 -0.67 -16.29 -5.72
N HIS A 605 0.57 -16.64 -6.05
CA HIS A 605 0.91 -17.88 -6.75
C HIS A 605 0.66 -19.16 -5.96
N ALA A 606 0.69 -19.08 -4.63
CA ALA A 606 0.64 -20.23 -3.77
C ALA A 606 -0.71 -20.40 -3.07
N ASP A 607 -1.72 -19.61 -3.48
CA ASP A 607 -3.03 -19.58 -2.85
C ASP A 607 -2.92 -19.39 -1.32
N VAL A 608 -2.05 -18.47 -0.92
CA VAL A 608 -1.83 -18.13 0.49
C VAL A 608 -3.08 -17.48 1.08
N SER A 609 -3.77 -16.66 0.29
CA SER A 609 -5.00 -15.97 0.67
C SER A 609 -6.22 -16.90 0.75
N GLY A 610 -6.18 -18.07 0.11
CA GLY A 610 -7.34 -18.94 -0.05
C GLY A 610 -8.31 -18.51 -1.16
N LEU A 611 -7.99 -17.45 -1.91
CA LEU A 611 -8.80 -16.95 -3.03
C LEU A 611 -8.57 -17.70 -4.34
N GLY A 612 -7.67 -18.68 -4.36
CA GLY A 612 -7.29 -19.45 -5.54
C GLY A 612 -5.92 -19.02 -6.06
N ARG A 613 -5.19 -20.01 -6.62
CA ARG A 613 -3.89 -19.80 -7.26
C ARG A 613 -3.94 -18.73 -8.34
N ASP A 614 -2.92 -17.88 -8.36
CA ASP A 614 -2.75 -16.72 -9.24
C ASP A 614 -3.86 -15.67 -9.08
N SER A 615 -4.45 -15.56 -7.89
CA SER A 615 -5.32 -14.42 -7.58
C SER A 615 -4.49 -13.14 -7.59
N VAL A 616 -5.01 -12.11 -8.24
CA VAL A 616 -4.31 -10.83 -8.39
C VAL A 616 -4.85 -9.86 -7.37
N ILE A 617 -3.98 -9.34 -6.50
CA ILE A 617 -4.36 -8.42 -5.44
C ILE A 617 -3.75 -7.05 -5.69
N VAL A 618 -4.59 -6.02 -5.68
CA VAL A 618 -4.22 -4.62 -5.91
C VAL A 618 -4.55 -3.81 -4.67
N SER A 619 -3.66 -2.89 -4.28
CA SER A 619 -3.99 -1.93 -3.22
C SER A 619 -4.67 -0.70 -3.80
N GLY A 620 -5.81 -0.33 -3.23
CA GLY A 620 -6.43 0.95 -3.49
C GLY A 620 -5.88 1.99 -2.53
N GLY A 621 -5.11 2.94 -3.05
CA GLY A 621 -4.50 4.01 -2.25
C GLY A 621 -5.56 4.93 -1.62
N ASN A 622 -6.69 5.15 -2.29
CA ASN A 622 -7.71 6.09 -1.82
C ASN A 622 -9.03 5.44 -1.40
N SER A 623 -9.14 4.10 -1.40
CA SER A 623 -10.41 3.39 -1.19
C SER A 623 -10.54 2.64 0.14
N ASP A 624 -9.55 2.78 1.02
CA ASP A 624 -9.42 2.04 2.27
C ASP A 624 -9.52 0.51 2.05
N SER A 625 -9.00 0.00 0.93
CA SER A 625 -9.20 -1.41 0.59
C SER A 625 -8.06 -2.05 -0.21
N LEU A 626 -7.99 -3.37 -0.09
CA LEU A 626 -7.37 -4.23 -1.10
C LEU A 626 -8.47 -4.81 -1.99
N VAL A 627 -8.20 -4.91 -3.30
CA VAL A 627 -9.13 -5.49 -4.28
C VAL A 627 -8.50 -6.74 -4.87
N ALA A 628 -9.22 -7.87 -4.83
CA ALA A 628 -8.77 -9.13 -5.38
C ALA A 628 -9.55 -9.52 -6.64
N LEU A 629 -8.80 -9.90 -7.68
CA LEU A 629 -9.31 -10.60 -8.86
C LEU A 629 -8.97 -12.08 -8.71
N SER A 630 -10.01 -12.88 -8.46
CA SER A 630 -9.90 -14.29 -8.18
C SER A 630 -10.65 -15.10 -9.22
N ARG A 631 -10.20 -16.33 -9.50
CA ARG A 631 -10.98 -17.28 -10.33
C ARG A 631 -12.20 -17.85 -9.60
N ARG A 632 -12.27 -17.69 -8.28
CA ARG A 632 -13.39 -18.14 -7.43
C ARG A 632 -14.56 -17.14 -7.42
N SER A 633 -14.40 -15.95 -8.01
CA SER A 633 -15.44 -14.93 -8.09
C SER A 633 -15.46 -14.28 -9.47
N GLN A 634 -16.65 -14.09 -10.04
CA GLN A 634 -16.79 -13.32 -11.28
C GLN A 634 -16.60 -11.82 -11.05
N ALA A 635 -17.00 -11.33 -9.87
CA ALA A 635 -16.82 -9.95 -9.46
C ALA A 635 -15.50 -9.77 -8.68
N PRO A 636 -14.83 -8.61 -8.79
CA PRO A 636 -13.74 -8.25 -7.89
C PRO A 636 -14.20 -8.30 -6.43
N ILE A 637 -13.33 -8.76 -5.53
CA ILE A 637 -13.61 -8.89 -4.10
C ILE A 637 -12.96 -7.70 -3.38
N VAL A 638 -13.74 -6.90 -2.65
CA VAL A 638 -13.24 -5.74 -1.92
C VAL A 638 -13.01 -6.09 -0.45
N MET A 639 -11.75 -6.02 -0.01
CA MET A 639 -11.33 -6.21 1.38
C MET A 639 -11.08 -4.85 2.01
N ARG A 640 -12.12 -4.25 2.59
CA ARG A 640 -12.09 -2.89 3.14
C ARG A 640 -11.71 -2.86 4.62
N ILE A 641 -10.89 -1.88 5.00
CA ILE A 641 -10.67 -1.50 6.40
C ILE A 641 -11.59 -0.34 6.76
N PRO A 642 -12.60 -0.54 7.62
CA PRO A 642 -13.55 0.50 8.01
C PRO A 642 -13.04 1.41 9.14
N TYR A 643 -11.98 0.97 9.83
CA TYR A 643 -11.43 1.59 11.01
C TYR A 643 -10.01 1.07 11.28
N PRO A 644 -9.05 1.94 11.64
CA PRO A 644 -9.14 3.39 11.48
C PRO A 644 -9.20 3.74 9.98
N ARG A 645 -10.02 4.71 9.57
CA ARG A 645 -9.97 5.23 8.19
C ARG A 645 -8.65 5.95 7.96
N GLY A 646 -8.14 5.89 6.74
CA GLY A 646 -6.72 6.23 6.50
C GLY A 646 -5.94 5.11 5.81
N PHE A 647 -6.57 3.99 5.46
CA PHE A 647 -5.85 2.82 4.98
C PHE A 647 -5.37 3.06 3.55
N TYR A 648 -4.10 3.46 3.48
CA TYR A 648 -3.39 3.81 2.26
C TYR A 648 -2.28 2.79 2.04
N ALA A 649 -2.56 1.66 1.38
CA ALA A 649 -1.55 0.61 1.21
C ALA A 649 -0.70 0.79 -0.04
N ARG A 650 0.62 0.70 0.10
CA ARG A 650 1.58 0.72 -1.02
C ARG A 650 2.14 -0.66 -1.35
N GLU A 651 2.38 -1.50 -0.34
CA GLU A 651 2.90 -2.86 -0.51
C GLU A 651 1.91 -3.91 -0.04
N ILE A 652 2.04 -5.08 -0.66
CA ILE A 652 1.28 -6.28 -0.31
C ILE A 652 2.25 -7.46 -0.29
N SER A 653 2.26 -8.23 0.79
CA SER A 653 3.07 -9.44 0.91
C SER A 653 2.17 -10.62 1.25
N ALA A 654 2.14 -11.65 0.40
CA ALA A 654 1.42 -12.88 0.67
C ALA A 654 2.34 -13.86 1.42
N ARG A 655 2.02 -14.17 2.69
CA ARG A 655 2.83 -15.07 3.52
C ARG A 655 2.02 -16.19 4.12
N ARG A 656 2.57 -17.41 4.06
CA ARG A 656 2.05 -18.55 4.79
C ARG A 656 2.74 -18.61 6.16
N ASP A 657 1.97 -18.42 7.21
CA ASP A 657 2.45 -18.44 8.60
C ASP A 657 2.47 -19.85 9.19
N ARG A 658 1.46 -20.67 8.87
CA ARG A 658 1.29 -22.03 9.40
C ARG A 658 0.83 -22.97 8.29
N PRO A 659 1.75 -23.68 7.60
CA PRO A 659 1.39 -24.67 6.60
C PRO A 659 0.38 -25.70 7.14
N GLY A 660 -0.64 -26.02 6.34
CA GLY A 660 -1.70 -26.98 6.72
C GLY A 660 -2.81 -26.43 7.62
N ALA A 661 -2.70 -25.21 8.18
CA ALA A 661 -3.71 -24.64 9.08
C ALA A 661 -4.94 -24.01 8.37
N GLY A 662 -5.20 -24.37 7.12
CA GLY A 662 -6.28 -23.80 6.31
C GLY A 662 -6.19 -22.28 6.19
N TRP A 663 -7.33 -21.59 6.27
CA TRP A 663 -7.43 -20.13 6.15
C TRP A 663 -6.67 -19.36 7.25
N LYS A 664 -6.43 -19.99 8.40
CA LYS A 664 -5.65 -19.43 9.51
C LYS A 664 -4.15 -19.45 9.26
N GLY A 665 -3.72 -20.27 8.31
CA GLY A 665 -2.33 -20.57 8.01
C GLY A 665 -1.67 -19.61 7.04
N GLY A 666 -2.42 -18.71 6.40
CA GLY A 666 -1.88 -17.70 5.51
C GLY A 666 -2.59 -16.37 5.65
N GLY A 667 -2.02 -15.34 5.04
CA GLY A 667 -2.64 -14.03 4.95
C GLY A 667 -1.92 -13.11 3.99
N LEU A 668 -2.62 -12.03 3.64
CA LEU A 668 -2.06 -10.91 2.92
C LEU A 668 -1.68 -9.84 3.93
N TRP A 669 -0.44 -9.38 3.88
CA TRP A 669 0.09 -8.33 4.73
C TRP A 669 0.13 -7.02 3.95
N ALA A 670 -0.35 -5.95 4.56
CA ALA A 670 -0.30 -4.58 4.05
C ALA A 670 -0.11 -3.62 5.23
N SER A 671 0.02 -2.32 4.97
CA SER A 671 0.19 -1.33 6.04
C SER A 671 -0.42 0.01 5.69
N TYR A 672 -0.63 0.85 6.70
CA TYR A 672 -0.94 2.26 6.51
C TYR A 672 0.33 3.00 6.06
N ASN A 673 0.41 3.31 4.76
CA ASN A 673 1.57 3.93 4.10
C ASN A 673 1.24 5.34 3.56
N SER A 674 0.41 6.09 4.28
CA SER A 674 0.23 7.53 4.03
C SER A 674 1.44 8.28 4.59
N ILE A 675 2.04 9.18 3.81
CA ILE A 675 3.13 10.05 4.27
C ILE A 675 2.62 10.96 5.39
N THR A 676 1.40 11.47 5.22
CA THR A 676 0.72 12.27 6.24
C THR A 676 -0.09 11.39 7.17
N VAL A 677 0.60 10.70 8.08
CA VAL A 677 -0.01 9.80 9.07
C VAL A 677 -1.01 10.52 9.99
N TRP A 678 -0.84 11.82 10.21
CA TRP A 678 -1.72 12.67 11.01
C TRP A 678 -3.00 13.12 10.28
N HIS A 679 -3.23 12.70 9.03
CA HIS A 679 -4.49 12.96 8.32
C HIS A 679 -5.50 11.80 8.43
N GLY A 680 -5.15 10.72 9.14
CA GLY A 680 -6.03 9.58 9.37
C GLY A 680 -7.05 9.81 10.49
N GLU A 681 -8.05 8.93 10.60
CA GLU A 681 -9.10 9.01 11.63
C GLU A 681 -8.56 8.94 13.06
N ASP A 682 -7.44 8.26 13.26
CA ASP A 682 -6.80 8.07 14.57
C ASP A 682 -5.44 8.80 14.67
N ALA A 683 -5.32 9.96 14.03
CA ALA A 683 -4.07 10.74 14.00
C ALA A 683 -3.43 10.94 15.40
N ASP A 684 -4.25 11.11 16.44
CA ASP A 684 -3.80 11.34 17.81
C ASP A 684 -3.18 10.10 18.48
N ASN A 685 -3.52 8.90 18.01
CA ASN A 685 -2.91 7.65 18.48
C ASN A 685 -1.55 7.39 17.82
N GLY A 686 -1.19 8.19 16.80
CA GLY A 686 0.19 8.37 16.36
C GLY A 686 0.91 7.09 15.93
N ASN A 687 0.25 6.11 15.30
CA ASN A 687 0.95 4.95 14.76
C ASN A 687 0.25 4.41 13.49
N PRO A 688 0.93 4.35 12.34
CA PRO A 688 0.43 3.57 11.22
C PRO A 688 0.40 2.08 11.60
N GLY A 689 -0.66 1.39 11.20
CA GLY A 689 -0.83 -0.03 11.48
C GLY A 689 -0.18 -0.95 10.43
N LEU A 690 0.45 -2.03 10.88
CA LEU A 690 0.64 -3.26 10.12
C LEU A 690 -0.69 -4.02 10.08
N VAL A 691 -1.11 -4.46 8.90
CA VAL A 691 -2.39 -5.13 8.68
C VAL A 691 -2.18 -6.53 8.12
N LYS A 692 -2.91 -7.50 8.67
CA LYS A 692 -3.07 -8.84 8.10
C LYS A 692 -4.52 -9.08 7.69
N PHE A 693 -4.73 -9.46 6.44
CA PHE A 693 -6.00 -9.93 5.92
C PHE A 693 -6.00 -11.45 5.81
N GLN A 694 -7.06 -12.09 6.27
CA GLN A 694 -7.32 -13.52 6.11
C GLN A 694 -8.74 -13.73 5.58
N ILE A 695 -8.94 -14.73 4.73
CA ILE A 695 -10.24 -15.06 4.15
C ILE A 695 -10.70 -16.42 4.66
N ARG A 696 -11.67 -16.42 5.59
CA ARG A 696 -12.23 -17.66 6.14
C ARG A 696 -13.29 -18.29 5.20
N PRO A 697 -13.72 -19.54 5.43
CA PRO A 697 -14.74 -20.17 4.59
C PRO A 697 -16.13 -19.54 4.67
N ASN A 698 -16.50 -18.99 5.83
CA ASN A 698 -17.77 -18.30 6.07
C ASN A 698 -17.64 -17.31 7.24
N PRO A 699 -18.58 -16.35 7.45
CA PRO A 699 -18.45 -15.30 8.46
C PRO A 699 -18.51 -15.79 9.92
N LEU A 700 -18.74 -17.07 10.18
CA LEU A 700 -18.78 -17.66 11.52
C LEU A 700 -17.70 -18.72 11.75
N ALA A 701 -16.84 -18.96 10.76
CA ALA A 701 -15.70 -19.86 10.90
C ALA A 701 -14.72 -19.33 11.95
N ARG A 702 -14.20 -20.26 12.75
CA ARG A 702 -13.41 -20.01 13.96
C ARG A 702 -11.97 -20.35 13.79
#